data_AF-A0A7U3ZSC9-F1
#
_entry.id   AF-A0A7U3ZSC9-F1
#
_cell.length_a   1.000
_cell.length_b   1.000
_cell.length_c   1.000
_cell.angle_alpha   90.00
_cell.angle_beta   90.00
_cell.angle_gamma   90.00
#
_symmetry.space_group_name_H-M   'P 1'
#
loop_
_entity.id
_entity.type
_entity.pdbx_description
1 polymer ?
#
loop_
_entity_poly.entity_id
_entity_poly.type
_entity_poly.pdbx_seq_one_letter_code
_entity_poly.pdbx_strand_id
1 'polypeptide(L)'
;MKKLLALLSATIFTASSAITAVACSSEEKRTDSVIIAGNGDFKITSSSLLDWYKSWNGFSSDNVKFINKLYNLIAVGILDSVAKETLKLPVSTEAQNRGWDDSLNDQIKNLLGTKESNDTSTLYGLANRALKDLKENTHKNKFNDYKKDLEKRFPGVRNNIKDLENAFKSDYILNDSSNSAFVRLKNLLMFNSTVSNSLWRKGIQTVKLEMKTITSEFANAYNNINSLDKLSSKIKDNFEKVGSKEGLSWSDKSITSFTNLVNSVGGVGFGDKKNGEGNENISINYSSPKEVQKRIKEISSGNGSGVKNGQEWIKEILEKITPDAKIGSIAFMNWTKTNNYNNAQLKGPANFINYNNNTPNSWSEIVDQIPSLDNKGELAKDLVSGSFGSITDSQKHSLDKYFASEKPVMVSDLIFTFANSKNKDSIQKELSLKSLIPVSNSGSDLTKELIERFQGIGAVLSEYVKNDEKTKLAGLTKFDTIFRGDVKHIKANLTSEKKVEFSKWTQWDSSNTYHKVNKTGALLTLNESSFSDVAKYSVYDFLTNNNDSNWNWNENEKLDEKMLGQGGLTTTEAKAILEALPEKGGSKEFIRGVIANLVKLFDKINQQKNEEKNEENKMFTVLNKDEGIISYIDGDGLHITKIDGYALIKGNTTIGSEKIDNIEQSKILKIIESLYNSSEGKILVPYLINSMMSTSSDNGENELDWTENEKQRAKAVTNLGININKLNSNIKNNYERFLTNSSLVDNTRTAAFYNTNIINEAAKATETRSDSLASQANWILNFFSKVFGKRDTNDLLLSIMSNKKNSSGENLDLITKILSHQSKREKVYGITTMLAKNQEWIQSIKDNYNNQSKDVTIDKKFIPNYGIDLNSKTNEKTKFEMLLDSEIFNPNNNTKIQDSSEMSISRGDTFRSTREEREE
;
A
#
# COMPACT_ATOMS: atom_id res chain seq x y z
N MET A 1 -29.62 -18.77 -27.95
CA MET A 1 -28.78 -17.70 -28.54
C MET A 1 -29.54 -16.42 -28.84
N LYS A 2 -30.53 -16.35 -29.76
CA LYS A 2 -31.25 -15.08 -30.06
C LYS A 2 -31.92 -14.40 -28.85
N LYS A 3 -32.54 -15.17 -27.93
CA LYS A 3 -33.09 -14.64 -26.66
C LYS A 3 -32.02 -14.21 -25.66
N LEU A 4 -30.82 -14.81 -25.70
CA LEU A 4 -29.67 -14.46 -24.86
C LEU A 4 -28.98 -13.19 -25.39
N LEU A 5 -28.84 -13.08 -26.71
CA LEU A 5 -28.40 -11.87 -27.40
C LEU A 5 -29.39 -10.72 -27.18
N ALA A 6 -30.70 -10.97 -27.26
CA ALA A 6 -31.73 -9.97 -26.97
C ALA A 6 -31.74 -9.52 -25.50
N LEU A 7 -31.46 -10.42 -24.54
CA LEU A 7 -31.32 -10.06 -23.13
C LEU A 7 -30.03 -9.26 -22.87
N LEU A 8 -28.91 -9.70 -23.45
CA LEU A 8 -27.61 -9.02 -23.35
C LEU A 8 -27.65 -7.64 -24.02
N SER A 9 -28.31 -7.51 -25.17
CA SER A 9 -28.48 -6.24 -25.88
C SER A 9 -29.49 -5.31 -25.20
N ALA A 10 -30.55 -5.84 -24.57
CA ALA A 10 -31.47 -5.04 -23.77
C ALA A 10 -30.78 -4.44 -22.52
N THR A 11 -29.85 -5.16 -21.88
CA THR A 11 -29.04 -4.63 -20.77
C THR A 11 -27.96 -3.62 -21.18
N ILE A 12 -27.54 -3.60 -22.44
CA ILE A 12 -26.57 -2.61 -22.94
C ILE A 12 -27.23 -1.24 -23.16
N PHE A 13 -28.54 -1.19 -23.43
CA PHE A 13 -29.24 0.06 -23.81
C PHE A 13 -30.15 0.68 -22.74
N THR A 14 -30.46 0.03 -21.61
CA THR A 14 -31.36 0.59 -20.59
C THR A 14 -30.65 1.17 -19.36
N ALA A 15 -29.35 1.47 -19.45
CA ALA A 15 -28.57 2.02 -18.33
C ALA A 15 -28.81 3.50 -18.02
N SER A 16 -29.68 4.21 -18.76
CA SER A 16 -29.93 5.65 -18.52
C SER A 16 -31.36 6.02 -18.11
N SER A 17 -32.33 5.10 -18.04
CA SER A 17 -33.67 5.41 -17.49
C SER A 17 -34.55 4.16 -17.38
N ALA A 18 -34.75 3.65 -16.17
CA ALA A 18 -35.97 2.93 -15.72
C ALA A 18 -35.76 2.31 -14.32
N ILE A 19 -35.62 3.15 -13.30
CA ILE A 19 -36.05 2.77 -11.95
C ILE A 19 -37.56 3.03 -11.93
N THR A 20 -38.37 2.08 -12.40
CA THR A 20 -39.81 1.91 -12.06
C THR A 20 -40.48 0.92 -13.01
N ALA A 21 -40.50 -0.35 -12.62
CA ALA A 21 -41.57 -1.29 -12.94
C ALA A 21 -41.44 -2.48 -11.97
N VAL A 22 -42.01 -2.31 -10.78
CA VAL A 22 -42.18 -3.40 -9.81
C VAL A 22 -43.22 -4.35 -10.40
N ALA A 23 -42.77 -5.45 -10.99
CA ALA A 23 -43.62 -6.60 -11.18
C ALA A 23 -43.70 -7.35 -9.84
N CYS A 24 -44.85 -7.25 -9.18
CA CYS A 24 -45.24 -8.15 -8.09
C CYS A 24 -45.22 -9.60 -8.63
N SER A 25 -44.12 -10.32 -8.43
CA SER A 25 -44.13 -11.77 -8.48
C SER A 25 -44.34 -12.29 -7.07
N SER A 26 -45.45 -13.02 -6.90
CA SER A 26 -45.86 -13.80 -5.74
C SER A 26 -44.71 -14.45 -4.97
N GLU A 27 -44.88 -14.58 -3.66
CA GLU A 27 -44.04 -15.38 -2.73
C GLU A 27 -44.01 -16.87 -3.15
N GLU A 28 -43.28 -17.20 -4.21
CA GLU A 28 -42.88 -18.58 -4.46
C GLU A 28 -41.73 -18.92 -3.49
N LYS A 29 -41.95 -19.95 -2.67
CA LYS A 29 -40.95 -20.50 -1.73
C LYS A 29 -39.70 -20.96 -2.50
N ARG A 30 -38.72 -20.08 -2.63
CA ARG A 30 -37.40 -20.37 -3.22
C ARG A 30 -36.57 -21.17 -2.20
N THR A 31 -36.64 -22.49 -2.27
CA THR A 31 -35.93 -23.39 -1.35
C THR A 31 -34.55 -23.74 -1.89
N ASP A 32 -33.52 -23.69 -1.05
CA ASP A 32 -32.14 -24.13 -1.38
C ASP A 32 -32.02 -25.65 -1.62
N SER A 33 -33.15 -26.34 -1.78
CA SER A 33 -33.33 -27.77 -2.02
C SER A 33 -32.75 -28.30 -3.33
N VAL A 34 -32.26 -27.42 -4.22
CA VAL A 34 -31.63 -27.83 -5.49
C VAL A 34 -30.15 -28.22 -5.29
N ILE A 35 -29.52 -27.68 -4.23
CA ILE A 35 -28.08 -27.78 -3.98
C ILE A 35 -27.77 -28.52 -2.66
N ILE A 36 -28.78 -28.71 -1.82
CA ILE A 36 -28.77 -29.64 -0.68
C ILE A 36 -29.54 -30.90 -1.11
N ALA A 37 -28.87 -32.05 -1.12
CA ALA A 37 -29.48 -33.33 -1.47
C ALA A 37 -30.46 -33.82 -0.40
N GLY A 38 -31.23 -34.86 -0.73
CA GLY A 38 -32.19 -35.44 0.21
C GLY A 38 -31.58 -36.02 1.50
N ASN A 39 -30.26 -36.22 1.58
CA ASN A 39 -29.53 -36.54 2.83
C ASN A 39 -29.02 -35.31 3.61
N GLY A 40 -29.33 -34.10 3.15
CA GLY A 40 -28.82 -32.86 3.73
C GLY A 40 -27.40 -32.50 3.31
N ASP A 41 -26.76 -33.26 2.42
CA ASP A 41 -25.39 -32.97 1.97
C ASP A 41 -25.35 -32.05 0.73
N PHE A 42 -24.20 -31.41 0.50
CA PHE A 42 -23.97 -30.64 -0.72
C PHE A 42 -24.07 -31.51 -1.99
N LYS A 43 -24.84 -31.06 -2.97
CA LYS A 43 -24.93 -31.61 -4.33
C LYS A 43 -24.59 -30.54 -5.37
N ILE A 44 -23.29 -30.31 -5.56
CA ILE A 44 -22.79 -29.33 -6.54
C ILE A 44 -22.53 -30.03 -7.88
N THR A 45 -23.57 -30.08 -8.72
CA THR A 45 -23.44 -30.56 -10.11
C THR A 45 -23.75 -29.45 -11.10
N SER A 46 -23.21 -29.54 -12.32
CA SER A 46 -23.50 -28.58 -13.40
C SER A 46 -25.00 -28.52 -13.74
N SER A 47 -25.70 -29.67 -13.71
CA SER A 47 -27.15 -29.76 -13.85
C SER A 47 -27.88 -29.09 -12.68
N SER A 48 -27.47 -29.37 -11.43
CA SER A 48 -28.05 -28.72 -10.24
C SER A 48 -27.87 -27.20 -10.26
N LEU A 49 -26.72 -26.68 -10.71
CA LEU A 49 -26.48 -25.24 -10.83
C LEU A 49 -27.34 -24.61 -11.93
N LEU A 50 -27.56 -25.31 -13.05
CA LEU A 50 -28.43 -24.84 -14.12
C LEU A 50 -29.90 -24.85 -13.71
N ASP A 51 -30.36 -25.92 -13.06
CA ASP A 51 -31.75 -26.04 -12.60
C ASP A 51 -32.03 -25.02 -11.49
N TRP A 52 -31.04 -24.76 -10.64
CA TRP A 52 -31.08 -23.66 -9.69
C TRP A 52 -31.09 -22.30 -10.41
N TYR A 53 -30.27 -22.06 -11.43
CA TYR A 53 -30.35 -20.83 -12.22
C TYR A 53 -31.73 -20.62 -12.88
N LYS A 54 -32.31 -21.68 -13.46
CA LYS A 54 -33.64 -21.64 -14.05
C LYS A 54 -34.72 -21.34 -13.02
N SER A 55 -34.61 -21.86 -11.80
CA SER A 55 -35.58 -21.60 -10.73
C SER A 55 -35.57 -20.16 -10.21
N TRP A 56 -34.54 -19.38 -10.54
CA TRP A 56 -34.49 -17.94 -10.28
C TRP A 56 -35.11 -17.08 -11.41
N ASN A 57 -35.75 -17.69 -12.41
CA ASN A 57 -36.32 -17.02 -13.60
C ASN A 57 -35.30 -16.21 -14.42
N GLY A 58 -34.02 -16.61 -14.41
CA GLY A 58 -32.94 -15.81 -15.00
C GLY A 58 -32.71 -14.51 -14.21
N PHE A 59 -32.06 -13.52 -14.81
CA PHE A 59 -31.71 -12.24 -14.16
C PHE A 59 -32.95 -11.39 -13.80
N SER A 60 -33.74 -11.78 -12.80
CA SER A 60 -34.89 -11.01 -12.32
C SER A 60 -34.81 -10.68 -10.82
N SER A 61 -35.15 -9.42 -10.54
CA SER A 61 -35.26 -8.66 -9.28
C SER A 61 -34.11 -8.69 -8.25
N ASP A 62 -33.32 -9.77 -8.12
CA ASP A 62 -32.29 -9.89 -7.07
C ASP A 62 -31.05 -10.67 -7.54
N ASN A 63 -30.41 -10.15 -8.60
CA ASN A 63 -29.17 -10.70 -9.21
C ASN A 63 -28.03 -10.85 -8.21
N VAL A 64 -28.06 -10.00 -7.20
CA VAL A 64 -27.08 -9.85 -6.16
C VAL A 64 -27.07 -11.10 -5.25
N LYS A 65 -28.24 -11.52 -4.73
CA LYS A 65 -28.34 -12.76 -3.94
C LYS A 65 -27.95 -14.01 -4.72
N PHE A 66 -28.30 -14.08 -6.00
CA PHE A 66 -27.92 -15.20 -6.88
C PHE A 66 -26.39 -15.34 -6.97
N ILE A 67 -25.70 -14.25 -7.30
CA ILE A 67 -24.25 -14.30 -7.50
C ILE A 67 -23.53 -14.59 -6.17
N ASN A 68 -23.99 -14.03 -5.05
CA ASN A 68 -23.44 -14.32 -3.72
C ASN A 68 -23.47 -15.82 -3.40
N LYS A 69 -24.63 -16.46 -3.62
CA LYS A 69 -24.80 -17.90 -3.43
C LYS A 69 -23.92 -18.72 -4.38
N LEU A 70 -23.77 -18.30 -5.64
CA LEU A 70 -22.86 -18.95 -6.59
C LEU A 70 -21.40 -18.93 -6.10
N TYR A 71 -20.92 -17.80 -5.59
CA TYR A 71 -19.56 -17.71 -5.05
C TYR A 71 -19.35 -18.57 -3.79
N ASN A 72 -20.34 -18.65 -2.90
CA ASN A 72 -20.31 -19.56 -1.75
C ASN A 72 -20.23 -21.02 -2.17
N LEU A 73 -20.97 -21.42 -3.20
CA LEU A 73 -20.91 -22.77 -3.75
C LEU A 73 -19.55 -23.10 -4.34
N ILE A 74 -18.96 -22.16 -5.10
CA ILE A 74 -17.63 -22.37 -5.66
C ILE A 74 -16.59 -22.46 -4.55
N ALA A 75 -16.68 -21.63 -3.51
CA ALA A 75 -15.80 -21.70 -2.35
C ALA A 75 -15.90 -23.05 -1.62
N VAL A 76 -17.12 -23.55 -1.35
CA VAL A 76 -17.31 -24.91 -0.79
C VAL A 76 -16.67 -25.97 -1.69
N GLY A 77 -16.87 -25.86 -3.00
CA GLY A 77 -16.30 -26.79 -3.96
C GLY A 77 -14.76 -26.78 -3.99
N ILE A 78 -14.13 -25.60 -3.93
CA ILE A 78 -12.66 -25.47 -3.81
C ILE A 78 -12.19 -26.16 -2.52
N LEU A 79 -12.82 -25.83 -1.38
CA LEU A 79 -12.43 -26.36 -0.08
C LEU A 79 -12.61 -27.89 0.01
N ASP A 80 -13.71 -28.42 -0.48
CA ASP A 80 -13.98 -29.87 -0.54
C ASP A 80 -12.98 -30.57 -1.47
N SER A 81 -12.71 -30.00 -2.64
CA SER A 81 -11.74 -30.55 -3.59
C SER A 81 -10.31 -30.57 -3.04
N VAL A 82 -9.91 -29.54 -2.29
CA VAL A 82 -8.60 -29.47 -1.60
C VAL A 82 -8.53 -30.47 -0.45
N ALA A 83 -9.57 -30.53 0.40
CA ALA A 83 -9.63 -31.47 1.53
C ALA A 83 -9.54 -32.93 1.06
N LYS A 84 -10.13 -33.26 -0.09
CA LYS A 84 -10.06 -34.58 -0.75
C LYS A 84 -8.82 -34.79 -1.63
N GLU A 85 -7.92 -33.82 -1.70
CA GLU A 85 -6.70 -33.82 -2.52
C GLU A 85 -6.92 -33.98 -4.04
N THR A 86 -8.16 -33.72 -4.51
CA THR A 86 -8.50 -33.70 -5.95
C THR A 86 -8.00 -32.44 -6.64
N LEU A 87 -7.93 -31.33 -5.90
CA LEU A 87 -7.18 -30.14 -6.26
C LEU A 87 -5.98 -30.04 -5.32
N LYS A 88 -4.79 -30.07 -5.90
CA LYS A 88 -3.54 -29.99 -5.14
C LYS A 88 -3.12 -28.55 -5.02
N LEU A 89 -3.00 -28.08 -3.78
CA LEU A 89 -2.27 -26.86 -3.50
C LEU A 89 -0.79 -27.09 -3.80
N PRO A 90 -0.07 -26.08 -4.34
CA PRO A 90 1.34 -26.18 -4.63
C PRO A 90 2.11 -26.31 -3.33
N VAL A 91 3.24 -26.99 -3.41
CA VAL A 91 4.10 -27.28 -2.26
C VAL A 91 5.51 -26.77 -2.53
N SER A 92 6.30 -26.56 -1.49
CA SER A 92 7.74 -26.29 -1.59
C SER A 92 8.07 -25.08 -2.49
N THR A 93 8.96 -25.23 -3.46
CA THR A 93 9.41 -24.14 -4.35
C THR A 93 8.30 -23.59 -5.23
N GLU A 94 7.33 -24.42 -5.62
CA GLU A 94 6.17 -23.96 -6.39
C GLU A 94 5.28 -23.05 -5.54
N ALA A 95 5.05 -23.42 -4.27
CA ALA A 95 4.34 -22.57 -3.33
C ALA A 95 5.09 -21.24 -3.13
N GLN A 96 6.40 -21.29 -2.88
CA GLN A 96 7.24 -20.09 -2.68
C GLN A 96 7.25 -19.14 -3.89
N ASN A 97 7.35 -19.68 -5.10
CA ASN A 97 7.32 -18.89 -6.34
C ASN A 97 5.95 -18.28 -6.61
N ARG A 98 4.89 -18.86 -6.05
CA ARG A 98 3.52 -18.34 -6.02
C ARG A 98 3.21 -17.62 -4.70
N GLY A 99 4.26 -17.29 -3.94
CA GLY A 99 4.27 -16.60 -2.65
C GLY A 99 3.27 -17.11 -1.62
N TRP A 100 3.18 -18.43 -1.58
CA TRP A 100 2.48 -19.24 -0.60
C TRP A 100 3.45 -19.98 0.32
N ASP A 101 2.92 -20.39 1.48
CA ASP A 101 3.60 -21.29 2.40
C ASP A 101 2.72 -22.49 2.77
N ASP A 102 3.36 -23.55 3.26
CA ASP A 102 2.69 -24.80 3.61
C ASP A 102 1.65 -24.61 4.73
N SER A 103 1.77 -23.57 5.57
CA SER A 103 0.80 -23.34 6.63
C SER A 103 -0.49 -22.73 6.13
N LEU A 104 -0.44 -21.85 5.13
CA LEU A 104 -1.67 -21.40 4.46
C LEU A 104 -2.35 -22.59 3.77
N ASN A 105 -1.57 -23.50 3.19
CA ASN A 105 -2.13 -24.73 2.63
C ASN A 105 -2.84 -25.58 3.69
N ASP A 106 -2.23 -25.76 4.86
CA ASP A 106 -2.85 -26.48 5.97
C ASP A 106 -4.13 -25.78 6.44
N GLN A 107 -4.13 -24.44 6.51
CA GLN A 107 -5.32 -23.67 6.86
C GLN A 107 -6.44 -23.83 5.83
N ILE A 108 -6.14 -23.71 4.53
CA ILE A 108 -7.14 -23.92 3.45
C ILE A 108 -7.67 -25.36 3.51
N LYS A 109 -6.77 -26.35 3.68
CA LYS A 109 -7.14 -27.78 3.76
C LYS A 109 -8.06 -28.09 4.93
N ASN A 110 -7.83 -27.44 6.07
CA ASN A 110 -8.61 -27.67 7.29
C ASN A 110 -9.83 -26.74 7.43
N LEU A 111 -9.95 -25.66 6.65
CA LEU A 111 -10.99 -24.64 6.82
C LEU A 111 -12.42 -25.20 6.75
N LEU A 112 -12.67 -26.17 5.88
CA LEU A 112 -13.98 -26.83 5.80
C LEU A 112 -14.27 -27.64 7.08
N GLY A 113 -13.26 -28.35 7.60
CA GLY A 113 -13.40 -29.28 8.71
C GLY A 113 -14.14 -30.57 8.33
N THR A 114 -14.32 -31.43 9.32
CA THR A 114 -15.16 -32.63 9.21
C THR A 114 -16.57 -32.32 9.72
N LYS A 115 -17.58 -33.05 9.23
CA LYS A 115 -18.99 -32.83 9.61
C LYS A 115 -19.28 -32.92 11.12
N GLU A 116 -18.44 -33.67 11.83
CA GLU A 116 -18.54 -33.89 13.28
C GLU A 116 -17.55 -33.02 14.08
N SER A 117 -16.83 -32.11 13.42
CA SER A 117 -15.88 -31.21 14.09
C SER A 117 -16.58 -30.34 15.13
N ASN A 118 -15.98 -30.22 16.31
CA ASN A 118 -16.37 -29.21 17.32
C ASN A 118 -15.42 -28.00 17.31
N ASP A 119 -14.43 -27.99 16.42
CA ASP A 119 -13.47 -26.89 16.32
C ASP A 119 -14.10 -25.70 15.60
N THR A 120 -14.32 -24.62 16.35
CA THR A 120 -14.89 -23.36 15.85
C THR A 120 -13.97 -22.61 14.88
N SER A 121 -12.73 -23.08 14.67
CA SER A 121 -11.87 -22.61 13.58
C SER A 121 -12.33 -23.11 12.20
N THR A 122 -13.17 -24.14 12.15
CA THR A 122 -13.67 -24.78 10.92
C THR A 122 -15.14 -24.42 10.61
N LEU A 123 -15.51 -24.46 9.33
CA LEU A 123 -16.87 -24.19 8.86
C LEU A 123 -17.91 -25.16 9.46
N TYR A 124 -17.63 -26.47 9.45
CA TYR A 124 -18.52 -27.45 10.06
C TYR A 124 -18.59 -27.31 11.59
N GLY A 125 -17.50 -26.93 12.28
CA GLY A 125 -17.53 -26.70 13.72
C GLY A 125 -18.38 -25.49 14.12
N LEU A 126 -18.34 -24.41 13.34
CA LEU A 126 -19.25 -23.26 13.51
C LEU A 126 -20.71 -23.66 13.25
N ALA A 127 -20.96 -24.43 12.19
CA ALA A 127 -22.29 -24.92 11.88
C ALA A 127 -22.86 -25.84 12.98
N ASN A 128 -22.02 -26.72 13.56
CA ASN A 128 -22.39 -27.58 14.68
C ASN A 128 -22.72 -26.76 15.94
N ARG A 129 -21.94 -25.70 16.21
CA ARG A 129 -22.23 -24.78 17.32
C ARG A 129 -23.54 -24.02 17.12
N ALA A 130 -23.80 -23.52 15.91
CA ALA A 130 -25.05 -22.84 15.58
C ALA A 130 -26.26 -23.78 15.67
N LEU A 131 -26.11 -25.03 15.23
CA LEU A 131 -27.14 -26.06 15.34
C LEU A 131 -27.43 -26.39 16.82
N LYS A 132 -26.39 -26.50 17.65
CA LYS A 132 -26.51 -26.71 19.09
C LYS A 132 -27.25 -25.54 19.75
N ASP A 133 -26.90 -24.31 19.41
CA ASP A 133 -27.55 -23.10 19.91
C ASP A 133 -29.04 -23.03 19.51
N LEU A 134 -29.37 -23.37 18.25
CA LEU A 134 -30.75 -23.47 17.79
C LEU A 134 -31.54 -24.49 18.63
N LYS A 135 -30.95 -25.65 18.90
CA LYS A 135 -31.59 -26.72 19.68
C LYS A 135 -31.75 -26.35 21.17
N GLU A 136 -30.69 -25.87 21.80
CA GLU A 136 -30.61 -25.66 23.25
C GLU A 136 -31.21 -24.33 23.68
N ASN A 137 -31.02 -23.24 22.93
CA ASN A 137 -31.40 -21.89 23.34
C ASN A 137 -32.69 -21.42 22.66
N THR A 138 -32.82 -21.60 21.35
CA THR A 138 -34.03 -21.17 20.62
C THR A 138 -35.22 -22.08 20.93
N HIS A 139 -35.02 -23.39 20.79
CA HIS A 139 -36.08 -24.38 20.99
C HIS A 139 -36.08 -25.00 22.40
N LYS A 140 -35.15 -24.61 23.28
CA LYS A 140 -35.08 -25.07 24.69
C LYS A 140 -35.14 -26.60 24.83
N ASN A 141 -34.43 -27.31 23.94
CA ASN A 141 -34.41 -28.77 23.83
C ASN A 141 -35.76 -29.45 23.52
N LYS A 142 -36.76 -28.71 23.02
CA LYS A 142 -38.03 -29.28 22.56
C LYS A 142 -37.87 -29.92 21.19
N PHE A 143 -37.69 -31.25 21.18
CA PHE A 143 -37.41 -32.03 19.96
C PHE A 143 -38.44 -31.83 18.84
N ASN A 144 -39.74 -31.85 19.15
CA ASN A 144 -40.79 -31.72 18.14
C ASN A 144 -40.84 -30.32 17.50
N ASP A 145 -40.63 -29.27 18.29
CA ASP A 145 -40.63 -27.89 17.80
C ASP A 145 -39.40 -27.64 16.92
N TYR A 146 -38.24 -28.12 17.38
CA TYR A 146 -36.98 -28.11 16.64
C TYR A 146 -37.07 -28.85 15.30
N LYS A 147 -37.60 -30.10 15.31
CA LYS A 147 -37.76 -30.90 14.09
C LYS A 147 -38.70 -30.21 13.10
N LYS A 148 -39.83 -29.67 13.56
CA LYS A 148 -40.78 -28.93 12.72
C LYS A 148 -40.16 -27.68 12.10
N ASP A 149 -39.32 -26.95 12.85
CA ASP A 149 -38.58 -25.79 12.32
C ASP A 149 -37.64 -26.21 11.18
N LEU A 150 -36.86 -27.28 11.37
CA LEU A 150 -35.98 -27.80 10.32
C LEU A 150 -36.75 -28.34 9.11
N GLU A 151 -37.84 -29.08 9.31
CA GLU A 151 -38.73 -29.55 8.23
C GLU A 151 -39.29 -28.38 7.42
N LYS A 152 -39.66 -27.28 8.10
CA LYS A 152 -40.17 -26.06 7.46
C LYS A 152 -39.08 -25.36 6.65
N ARG A 153 -37.84 -25.32 7.15
CA ARG A 153 -36.69 -24.71 6.47
C ARG A 153 -36.22 -25.53 5.26
N PHE A 154 -36.29 -26.87 5.35
CA PHE A 154 -35.74 -27.78 4.35
C PHE A 154 -36.79 -28.80 3.83
N PRO A 155 -37.85 -28.34 3.14
CA PRO A 155 -38.96 -29.22 2.74
C PRO A 155 -38.59 -30.27 1.67
N GLY A 156 -37.46 -30.10 0.98
CA GLY A 156 -36.94 -31.06 -0.01
C GLY A 156 -35.99 -32.14 0.55
N VAL A 157 -35.71 -32.11 1.86
CA VAL A 157 -34.81 -33.05 2.53
C VAL A 157 -35.63 -34.19 3.15
N ARG A 158 -35.07 -35.40 3.21
CA ARG A 158 -35.74 -36.54 3.83
C ARG A 158 -36.15 -36.18 5.26
N ASN A 159 -37.38 -36.52 5.62
CA ASN A 159 -37.93 -36.22 6.94
C ASN A 159 -37.36 -37.14 8.06
N ASN A 160 -36.04 -37.14 8.21
CA ASN A 160 -35.35 -37.68 9.36
C ASN A 160 -34.43 -36.59 9.94
N ILE A 161 -34.25 -36.62 11.25
CA ILE A 161 -33.59 -35.52 11.96
C ILE A 161 -32.14 -35.35 11.52
N LYS A 162 -31.42 -36.45 11.22
CA LYS A 162 -30.01 -36.39 10.82
C LYS A 162 -29.82 -35.69 9.48
N ASP A 163 -30.65 -36.00 8.49
CA ASP A 163 -30.60 -35.37 7.18
C ASP A 163 -31.01 -33.89 7.26
N LEU A 164 -32.00 -33.56 8.10
CA LEU A 164 -32.41 -32.18 8.38
C LEU A 164 -31.32 -31.36 9.11
N GLU A 165 -30.63 -31.98 10.08
CA GLU A 165 -29.49 -31.38 10.77
C GLU A 165 -28.32 -31.16 9.81
N ASN A 166 -28.04 -32.11 8.92
CA ASN A 166 -27.03 -31.94 7.87
C ASN A 166 -27.40 -30.80 6.92
N ALA A 167 -28.68 -30.71 6.52
CA ALA A 167 -29.18 -29.64 5.68
C ALA A 167 -28.98 -28.26 6.34
N PHE A 168 -29.25 -28.14 7.64
CA PHE A 168 -28.96 -26.93 8.39
C PHE A 168 -27.47 -26.58 8.36
N LYS A 169 -26.59 -27.55 8.56
CA LYS A 169 -25.13 -27.30 8.54
C LYS A 169 -24.69 -26.83 7.15
N SER A 170 -25.18 -27.47 6.09
CA SER A 170 -24.89 -27.08 4.71
C SER A 170 -25.43 -25.69 4.38
N ASP A 171 -26.64 -25.36 4.81
CA ASP A 171 -27.24 -24.03 4.66
C ASP A 171 -26.43 -22.96 5.38
N TYR A 172 -26.04 -23.20 6.63
CA TYR A 172 -25.19 -22.29 7.41
C TYR A 172 -23.88 -21.97 6.67
N ILE A 173 -23.19 -22.98 6.16
CA ILE A 173 -21.94 -22.83 5.41
C ILE A 173 -22.14 -22.04 4.10
N LEU A 174 -23.31 -22.10 3.48
CA LEU A 174 -23.60 -21.40 2.22
C LEU A 174 -24.12 -19.98 2.41
N ASN A 175 -24.87 -19.74 3.48
CA ASN A 175 -25.74 -18.57 3.58
C ASN A 175 -25.47 -17.67 4.79
N ASP A 176 -24.64 -18.10 5.75
CA ASP A 176 -24.32 -17.23 6.90
C ASP A 176 -23.56 -15.97 6.44
N SER A 177 -24.06 -14.80 6.83
CA SER A 177 -23.52 -13.51 6.40
C SER A 177 -22.10 -13.26 6.87
N SER A 178 -21.69 -13.89 7.97
CA SER A 178 -20.40 -13.65 8.65
C SER A 178 -19.45 -14.85 8.54
N ASN A 179 -19.99 -16.05 8.27
CA ASN A 179 -19.29 -17.32 8.38
C ASN A 179 -19.47 -18.23 7.17
N SER A 180 -20.12 -17.78 6.10
CA SER A 180 -20.22 -18.59 4.88
C SER A 180 -18.84 -18.92 4.31
N ALA A 181 -18.77 -19.99 3.50
CA ALA A 181 -17.53 -20.53 2.96
C ALA A 181 -16.72 -19.48 2.19
N PHE A 182 -17.37 -18.64 1.38
CA PHE A 182 -16.69 -17.57 0.67
C PHE A 182 -16.14 -16.53 1.64
N VAL A 183 -16.94 -16.07 2.63
CA VAL A 183 -16.49 -15.07 3.61
C VAL A 183 -15.29 -15.58 4.40
N ARG A 184 -15.30 -16.84 4.84
CA ARG A 184 -14.19 -17.43 5.57
C ARG A 184 -12.95 -17.64 4.70
N LEU A 185 -13.12 -18.11 3.46
CA LEU A 185 -12.02 -18.25 2.52
C LEU A 185 -11.44 -16.88 2.13
N LYS A 186 -12.29 -15.87 1.95
CA LYS A 186 -11.90 -14.47 1.71
C LYS A 186 -11.08 -13.94 2.89
N ASN A 187 -11.59 -14.05 4.11
CA ASN A 187 -10.89 -13.57 5.32
C ASN A 187 -9.56 -14.30 5.57
N LEU A 188 -9.44 -15.55 5.10
CA LEU A 188 -8.17 -16.28 5.12
C LEU A 188 -7.17 -15.72 4.09
N LEU A 189 -7.63 -15.31 2.92
CA LEU A 189 -6.77 -14.93 1.80
C LEU A 189 -6.48 -13.43 1.71
N MET A 190 -7.29 -12.58 2.34
CA MET A 190 -7.24 -11.12 2.17
C MET A 190 -6.80 -10.37 3.43
N PHE A 191 -6.62 -9.06 3.29
CA PHE A 191 -6.67 -8.15 4.42
C PHE A 191 -8.09 -8.04 4.95
N ASN A 192 -8.23 -8.09 6.27
CA ASN A 192 -9.49 -7.85 6.97
C ASN A 192 -9.63 -6.34 7.25
N SER A 193 -10.85 -5.85 7.51
CA SER A 193 -11.24 -4.47 7.85
C SER A 193 -10.32 -3.80 8.85
N THR A 194 -9.77 -4.63 9.73
CA THR A 194 -8.67 -4.28 10.62
C THR A 194 -7.44 -5.10 10.24
N VAL A 195 -6.39 -4.40 9.82
CA VAL A 195 -5.06 -4.94 9.48
C VAL A 195 -4.53 -5.92 10.55
N SER A 196 -4.86 -5.70 11.82
CA SER A 196 -4.51 -6.56 12.96
C SER A 196 -5.08 -7.98 12.93
N ASN A 197 -6.16 -8.21 12.17
CA ASN A 197 -6.81 -9.51 12.02
C ASN A 197 -6.47 -10.19 10.68
N SER A 198 -5.56 -9.60 9.90
CA SER A 198 -5.16 -10.13 8.60
C SER A 198 -4.13 -11.26 8.76
N LEU A 199 -4.19 -12.25 7.87
CA LEU A 199 -3.21 -13.32 7.84
C LEU A 199 -1.96 -12.86 7.10
N TRP A 200 -0.88 -12.62 7.84
CA TRP A 200 0.41 -12.25 7.25
C TRP A 200 1.22 -13.47 6.83
N ARG A 201 2.08 -13.30 5.83
CA ARG A 201 2.99 -14.36 5.39
C ARG A 201 3.93 -14.74 6.53
N LYS A 202 4.16 -16.03 6.71
CA LYS A 202 5.02 -16.53 7.78
C LYS A 202 6.48 -16.15 7.52
N GLY A 203 6.93 -15.22 8.35
CA GLY A 203 8.32 -14.96 8.60
C GLY A 203 8.97 -16.02 9.47
N ILE A 204 10.11 -15.66 10.04
CA ILE A 204 10.73 -16.41 11.13
C ILE A 204 10.18 -15.88 12.45
N GLN A 205 9.82 -16.79 13.35
CA GLN A 205 9.47 -16.47 14.73
C GLN A 205 10.69 -15.87 15.44
N THR A 206 10.52 -14.74 16.11
CA THR A 206 11.57 -14.14 16.94
C THR A 206 11.21 -14.18 18.42
N VAL A 207 12.24 -14.19 19.26
CA VAL A 207 12.12 -13.99 20.71
C VAL A 207 12.92 -12.77 21.11
N LYS A 208 12.43 -12.05 22.12
CA LYS A 208 13.15 -10.94 22.72
C LYS A 208 14.50 -11.43 23.25
N LEU A 209 15.55 -10.65 22.99
CA LEU A 209 16.90 -10.97 23.45
C LEU A 209 16.99 -10.79 24.97
N GLU A 210 17.15 -11.90 25.69
CA GLU A 210 17.47 -11.90 27.11
C GLU A 210 18.86 -12.51 27.32
N MET A 211 19.88 -11.64 27.33
CA MET A 211 21.28 -12.07 27.37
C MET A 211 21.59 -13.01 28.53
N LYS A 212 21.11 -12.74 29.74
CA LYS A 212 21.32 -13.61 30.91
C LYS A 212 20.79 -15.02 30.68
N THR A 213 19.61 -15.13 30.08
CA THR A 213 18.99 -16.42 29.74
C THR A 213 19.85 -17.15 28.72
N ILE A 214 20.22 -16.48 27.62
CA ILE A 214 21.02 -17.08 26.54
C ILE A 214 22.41 -17.53 27.03
N THR A 215 23.11 -16.70 27.80
CA THR A 215 24.44 -17.04 28.31
C THR A 215 24.39 -18.16 29.33
N SER A 216 23.34 -18.22 30.17
CA SER A 216 23.13 -19.32 31.12
C SER A 216 22.82 -20.64 30.41
N GLU A 217 21.98 -20.64 29.38
CA GLU A 217 21.70 -21.84 28.57
C GLU A 217 22.97 -22.35 27.88
N PHE A 218 23.79 -21.44 27.34
CA PHE A 218 25.07 -21.79 26.75
C PHE A 218 26.06 -22.36 27.78
N ALA A 219 26.20 -21.73 28.94
CA ALA A 219 27.08 -22.20 30.01
C ALA A 219 26.70 -23.62 30.47
N ASN A 220 25.39 -23.87 30.61
CA ASN A 220 24.86 -25.19 30.97
C ASN A 220 25.12 -26.25 29.89
N ALA A 221 24.98 -25.89 28.61
CA ALA A 221 25.25 -26.80 27.50
C ALA A 221 26.74 -27.18 27.36
N TYR A 222 27.65 -26.32 27.82
CA TYR A 222 29.10 -26.52 27.82
C TYR A 222 29.69 -26.54 29.25
N ASN A 223 29.01 -27.21 30.18
CA ASN A 223 29.40 -27.22 31.59
C ASN A 223 30.83 -27.78 31.81
N ASN A 224 31.53 -27.27 32.83
CA ASN A 224 32.85 -27.71 33.29
C ASN A 224 34.01 -27.53 32.29
N ILE A 225 33.90 -26.62 31.32
CA ILE A 225 35.01 -26.28 30.43
C ILE A 225 35.67 -24.99 30.91
N ASN A 226 36.88 -25.10 31.46
CA ASN A 226 37.54 -24.02 32.21
C ASN A 226 38.57 -23.23 31.38
N SER A 227 38.53 -23.30 30.05
CA SER A 227 39.37 -22.45 29.20
C SER A 227 38.74 -22.17 27.84
N LEU A 228 39.03 -20.99 27.27
CA LEU A 228 38.55 -20.57 25.96
C LEU A 228 38.99 -21.52 24.82
N ASP A 229 40.22 -22.03 24.87
CA ASP A 229 40.73 -22.97 23.86
C ASP A 229 39.96 -24.29 23.88
N LYS A 230 39.74 -24.87 25.06
CA LYS A 230 38.97 -26.11 25.21
C LYS A 230 37.51 -25.90 24.81
N LEU A 231 36.93 -24.76 25.18
CA LEU A 231 35.55 -24.41 24.85
C LEU A 231 35.36 -24.25 23.35
N SER A 232 36.21 -23.46 22.69
CA SER A 232 36.18 -23.25 21.25
C SER A 232 36.42 -24.54 20.46
N SER A 233 37.38 -25.38 20.88
CA SER A 233 37.59 -26.71 20.28
C SER A 233 36.37 -27.60 20.43
N LYS A 234 35.71 -27.59 21.60
CA LYS A 234 34.53 -28.43 21.85
C LYS A 234 33.32 -27.99 21.02
N ILE A 235 33.10 -26.67 20.88
CA ILE A 235 32.07 -26.12 19.99
C ILE A 235 32.34 -26.56 18.55
N LYS A 236 33.58 -26.39 18.07
CA LYS A 236 33.97 -26.79 16.72
C LYS A 236 33.70 -28.28 16.48
N ASP A 237 34.14 -29.15 17.38
CA ASP A 237 33.89 -30.61 17.32
C ASP A 237 32.39 -30.94 17.28
N ASN A 238 31.58 -30.28 18.10
CA ASN A 238 30.13 -30.47 18.10
C ASN A 238 29.51 -30.07 16.73
N PHE A 239 29.91 -28.93 16.16
CA PHE A 239 29.47 -28.49 14.83
C PHE A 239 30.06 -29.32 13.68
N GLU A 240 31.19 -30.01 13.86
CA GLU A 240 31.69 -30.96 12.86
C GLU A 240 30.86 -32.26 12.85
N LYS A 241 30.37 -32.68 14.02
CA LYS A 241 29.59 -33.92 14.19
C LYS A 241 28.09 -33.75 13.95
N VAL A 242 27.53 -32.54 14.06
CA VAL A 242 26.09 -32.30 13.91
C VAL A 242 25.57 -32.68 12.51
N GLY A 243 24.41 -33.34 12.48
CA GLY A 243 23.76 -33.78 11.23
C GLY A 243 24.32 -35.08 10.62
N SER A 244 25.32 -35.71 11.25
CA SER A 244 25.77 -37.05 10.88
C SER A 244 24.88 -38.13 11.52
N LYS A 245 24.75 -39.31 10.89
CA LYS A 245 23.85 -40.40 11.34
C LYS A 245 24.12 -40.89 12.77
N GLU A 246 25.37 -40.77 13.24
CA GLU A 246 25.82 -41.17 14.58
C GLU A 246 26.23 -39.98 15.45
N GLY A 247 25.97 -38.75 14.99
CA GLY A 247 26.38 -37.51 15.65
C GLY A 247 25.26 -36.77 16.38
N LEU A 248 25.48 -35.47 16.60
CA LEU A 248 24.53 -34.62 17.30
C LEU A 248 23.35 -34.24 16.40
N SER A 249 22.17 -34.09 17.01
CA SER A 249 21.00 -33.49 16.35
C SER A 249 21.21 -31.99 16.15
N TRP A 250 20.64 -31.42 15.09
CA TRP A 250 20.57 -29.97 14.88
C TRP A 250 19.83 -29.23 16.00
N SER A 251 18.92 -29.92 16.68
CA SER A 251 18.16 -29.43 17.83
C SER A 251 18.89 -29.60 19.18
N ASP A 252 20.12 -30.13 19.18
CA ASP A 252 20.89 -30.34 20.40
C ASP A 252 21.20 -28.99 21.09
N LYS A 253 21.06 -28.94 22.42
CA LYS A 253 21.25 -27.71 23.19
C LYS A 253 22.64 -27.10 23.03
N SER A 254 23.68 -27.90 22.79
CA SER A 254 25.04 -27.40 22.52
C SER A 254 25.17 -26.71 21.16
N ILE A 255 24.31 -27.05 20.20
CA ILE A 255 24.23 -26.45 18.87
C ILE A 255 23.35 -25.20 18.90
N THR A 256 22.14 -25.31 19.46
CA THR A 256 21.17 -24.20 19.49
C THR A 256 21.63 -23.05 20.40
N SER A 257 22.24 -23.34 21.55
CA SER A 257 22.71 -22.29 22.48
C SER A 257 23.85 -21.45 21.90
N PHE A 258 24.82 -22.09 21.22
CA PHE A 258 25.88 -21.34 20.53
C PHE A 258 25.33 -20.56 19.33
N THR A 259 24.38 -21.14 18.58
CA THR A 259 23.70 -20.42 17.49
C THR A 259 22.97 -19.17 18.01
N ASN A 260 22.32 -19.26 19.18
CA ASN A 260 21.69 -18.10 19.82
C ASN A 260 22.71 -17.03 20.23
N LEU A 261 23.89 -17.41 20.74
CA LEU A 261 24.97 -16.46 20.99
C LEU A 261 25.44 -15.76 19.71
N VAL A 262 25.61 -16.50 18.61
CA VAL A 262 25.98 -15.93 17.30
C VAL A 262 24.92 -14.91 16.85
N ASN A 263 23.63 -15.26 16.94
CA ASN A 263 22.54 -14.36 16.59
C ASN A 263 22.46 -13.12 17.51
N SER A 264 22.80 -13.25 18.80
CA SER A 264 22.77 -12.12 19.75
C SER A 264 23.76 -11.00 19.42
N VAL A 265 24.80 -11.30 18.66
CA VAL A 265 25.82 -10.34 18.21
C VAL A 265 25.68 -9.97 16.73
N GLY A 266 24.51 -10.20 16.14
CA GLY A 266 24.19 -9.81 14.76
C GLY A 266 24.26 -10.94 13.72
N GLY A 267 24.58 -12.17 14.13
CA GLY A 267 24.59 -13.35 13.25
C GLY A 267 25.91 -13.57 12.50
N VAL A 268 25.92 -14.60 11.64
CA VAL A 268 27.08 -14.94 10.80
C VAL A 268 27.42 -13.76 9.89
N GLY A 269 28.67 -13.30 9.88
CA GLY A 269 29.14 -12.23 8.98
C GLY A 269 29.06 -10.81 9.54
N PHE A 270 28.38 -10.60 10.69
CA PHE A 270 28.30 -9.28 11.30
C PHE A 270 29.66 -8.88 11.94
N GLY A 271 30.26 -7.82 11.40
CA GLY A 271 31.57 -7.33 11.84
C GLY A 271 32.78 -8.07 11.23
N ASP A 272 32.58 -8.90 10.21
CA ASP A 272 33.66 -9.65 9.54
C ASP A 272 34.54 -8.76 8.63
N LYS A 273 34.09 -7.57 8.25
CA LYS A 273 34.90 -6.61 7.49
C LYS A 273 35.65 -5.68 8.44
N LYS A 274 36.98 -5.70 8.36
CA LYS A 274 37.86 -4.65 8.87
C LYS A 274 38.63 -4.12 7.67
N ASN A 275 38.35 -2.91 7.21
CA ASN A 275 39.36 -1.96 6.69
C ASN A 275 38.69 -0.63 6.33
N GLY A 276 39.33 0.45 6.76
CA GLY A 276 38.83 1.81 6.59
C GLY A 276 38.74 2.22 5.14
N GLU A 277 37.51 2.41 4.66
CA GLU A 277 37.11 3.46 3.70
C GLU A 277 35.59 3.33 3.44
N GLY A 278 34.82 4.24 4.03
CA GLY A 278 33.62 4.82 3.42
C GLY A 278 32.31 4.03 3.33
N ASN A 279 32.29 2.75 2.97
CA ASN A 279 31.03 2.04 2.70
C ASN A 279 31.13 0.54 3.04
N GLU A 280 31.09 0.23 4.34
CA GLU A 280 30.89 -1.15 4.79
C GLU A 280 29.39 -1.48 4.70
N ASN A 281 29.01 -2.41 3.82
CA ASN A 281 27.69 -3.05 3.87
C ASN A 281 27.56 -3.81 5.20
N ILE A 282 27.13 -3.11 6.26
CA ILE A 282 26.81 -3.69 7.56
C ILE A 282 25.47 -4.40 7.41
N SER A 283 25.42 -5.70 7.70
CA SER A 283 24.19 -6.50 7.63
C SER A 283 24.08 -7.39 8.86
N ILE A 284 22.98 -7.25 9.59
CA ILE A 284 22.55 -8.23 10.58
C ILE A 284 22.01 -9.44 9.82
N ASN A 285 22.30 -10.64 10.31
CA ASN A 285 21.86 -11.89 9.69
C ASN A 285 21.14 -12.77 10.73
N TYR A 286 20.01 -13.34 10.35
CA TYR A 286 19.34 -14.38 11.15
C TYR A 286 19.90 -15.73 10.74
N SER A 287 20.73 -16.32 11.60
CA SER A 287 21.49 -17.53 11.28
C SER A 287 20.86 -18.77 11.87
N SER A 288 20.71 -19.79 11.04
CA SER A 288 20.45 -21.17 11.41
C SER A 288 21.74 -21.88 11.88
N PRO A 289 21.63 -22.97 12.65
CA PRO A 289 22.76 -23.85 12.97
C PRO A 289 23.57 -24.31 11.74
N LYS A 290 22.91 -24.53 10.60
CA LYS A 290 23.57 -24.92 9.34
C LYS A 290 24.46 -23.82 8.79
N GLU A 291 24.02 -22.56 8.86
CA GLU A 291 24.83 -21.41 8.44
C GLU A 291 26.00 -21.18 9.38
N VAL A 292 25.80 -21.37 10.69
CA VAL A 292 26.89 -21.35 11.67
C VAL A 292 27.92 -22.46 11.38
N GLN A 293 27.45 -23.68 11.10
CA GLN A 293 28.34 -24.78 10.70
C GLN A 293 29.14 -24.42 9.44
N LYS A 294 28.48 -23.86 8.43
CA LYS A 294 29.13 -23.43 7.19
C LYS A 294 30.22 -22.42 7.49
N ARG A 295 29.94 -21.39 8.30
CA ARG A 295 30.93 -20.38 8.71
C ARG A 295 32.12 -20.97 9.45
N ILE A 296 31.90 -21.96 10.32
CA ILE A 296 32.98 -22.67 11.04
C ILE A 296 33.85 -23.47 10.07
N LYS A 297 33.27 -24.02 9.00
CA LYS A 297 33.97 -24.83 7.99
C LYS A 297 34.64 -24.00 6.88
N GLU A 298 34.36 -22.71 6.78
CA GLU A 298 34.98 -21.84 5.79
C GLU A 298 36.50 -21.75 6.00
N ILE A 299 37.25 -22.08 4.95
CA ILE A 299 38.71 -22.04 4.93
C ILE A 299 39.12 -20.64 4.48
N SER A 300 39.99 -19.97 5.24
CA SER A 300 40.56 -18.68 4.88
C SER A 300 41.34 -18.79 3.56
N SER A 301 40.76 -18.29 2.46
CA SER A 301 41.49 -18.12 1.20
C SER A 301 42.45 -16.94 1.36
N GLY A 302 43.75 -17.27 1.39
CA GLY A 302 44.97 -16.45 1.24
C GLY A 302 44.96 -14.94 1.49
N ASN A 303 45.94 -14.47 2.27
CA ASN A 303 46.44 -13.09 2.45
C ASN A 303 45.60 -11.98 1.78
N GLY A 304 44.53 -11.56 2.45
CA GLY A 304 43.79 -10.35 2.07
C GLY A 304 42.31 -10.31 2.48
N SER A 305 41.69 -11.44 2.85
CA SER A 305 40.23 -11.51 3.00
C SER A 305 39.66 -11.23 4.41
N GLY A 306 40.48 -11.07 5.46
CA GLY A 306 39.97 -10.79 6.82
C GLY A 306 39.15 -11.93 7.48
N VAL A 307 38.91 -13.04 6.78
CA VAL A 307 38.10 -14.17 7.26
C VAL A 307 38.92 -15.04 8.20
N LYS A 308 38.63 -15.00 9.51
CA LYS A 308 39.24 -15.88 10.53
C LYS A 308 38.81 -17.33 10.35
N ASN A 309 39.71 -18.27 10.71
CA ASN A 309 39.45 -19.71 10.68
C ASN A 309 38.38 -20.09 11.72
N GLY A 310 37.77 -21.29 11.58
CA GLY A 310 36.59 -21.69 12.37
C GLY A 310 36.76 -21.59 13.89
N GLN A 311 37.90 -21.99 14.46
CA GLN A 311 38.11 -21.92 15.91
C GLN A 311 38.39 -20.49 16.39
N GLU A 312 39.15 -19.71 15.63
CA GLU A 312 39.38 -18.29 15.92
C GLU A 312 38.10 -17.46 15.83
N TRP A 313 37.23 -17.76 14.87
CA TRP A 313 35.92 -17.13 14.76
C TRP A 313 35.03 -17.47 15.96
N ILE A 314 35.00 -18.73 16.41
CA ILE A 314 34.28 -19.12 17.63
C ILE A 314 34.80 -18.32 18.84
N LYS A 315 36.13 -18.23 19.01
CA LYS A 315 36.73 -17.45 20.11
C LYS A 315 36.31 -15.99 20.04
N GLU A 316 36.33 -15.39 18.87
CA GLU A 316 35.89 -14.01 18.66
C GLU A 316 34.45 -13.80 19.12
N ILE A 317 33.53 -14.69 18.72
CA ILE A 317 32.11 -14.62 19.13
C ILE A 317 32.01 -14.69 20.66
N LEU A 318 32.72 -15.62 21.30
CA LEU A 318 32.71 -15.77 22.75
C LEU A 318 33.25 -14.52 23.47
N GLU A 319 34.32 -13.92 22.96
CA GLU A 319 34.91 -12.70 23.52
C GLU A 319 34.06 -11.44 23.24
N LYS A 320 33.28 -11.41 22.15
CA LYS A 320 32.25 -10.37 21.91
C LYS A 320 31.17 -10.40 22.99
N ILE A 321 30.81 -11.57 23.50
CA ILE A 321 29.80 -11.70 24.57
C ILE A 321 30.36 -11.27 25.92
N THR A 322 31.57 -11.73 26.26
CA THR A 322 32.25 -11.37 27.50
C THR A 322 33.77 -11.35 27.32
N PRO A 323 34.46 -10.26 27.70
CA PRO A 323 35.93 -10.21 27.73
C PRO A 323 36.56 -11.30 28.62
N ASP A 324 35.81 -11.82 29.60
CA ASP A 324 36.26 -12.84 30.53
C ASP A 324 36.16 -14.26 29.96
N ALA A 325 35.82 -14.45 28.67
CA ALA A 325 35.66 -15.76 28.04
C ALA A 325 36.87 -16.70 28.21
N LYS A 326 38.05 -16.16 28.56
CA LYS A 326 39.28 -16.90 28.91
C LYS A 326 39.06 -17.95 30.01
N ILE A 327 38.17 -17.70 30.98
CA ILE A 327 37.87 -18.66 32.07
C ILE A 327 36.86 -19.76 31.65
N GLY A 328 36.49 -19.82 30.36
CA GLY A 328 35.62 -20.86 29.81
C GLY A 328 34.14 -20.63 30.11
N SER A 329 33.35 -21.71 30.25
CA SER A 329 31.90 -21.63 30.32
C SER A 329 31.36 -20.89 31.55
N ILE A 330 32.14 -20.84 32.64
CA ILE A 330 31.82 -20.08 33.87
C ILE A 330 31.62 -18.58 33.59
N ALA A 331 32.36 -18.01 32.62
CA ALA A 331 32.24 -16.60 32.25
C ALA A 331 30.82 -16.22 31.77
N PHE A 332 30.12 -17.19 31.16
CA PHE A 332 28.78 -17.01 30.60
C PHE A 332 27.69 -17.22 31.66
N MET A 333 27.95 -18.10 32.64
CA MET A 333 27.06 -18.30 33.78
C MET A 333 26.96 -17.03 34.65
N ASN A 334 28.11 -16.36 34.84
CA ASN A 334 28.23 -15.14 35.63
C ASN A 334 28.20 -13.87 34.77
N TRP A 335 27.60 -13.95 33.57
CA TRP A 335 27.64 -12.86 32.62
C TRP A 335 27.01 -11.57 33.17
N THR A 336 27.69 -10.46 32.91
CA THR A 336 27.18 -9.11 33.11
C THR A 336 27.43 -8.29 31.85
N LYS A 337 26.63 -7.24 31.64
CA LYS A 337 26.77 -6.38 30.47
C LYS A 337 28.13 -5.67 30.51
N THR A 338 28.91 -5.83 29.44
CA THR A 338 30.24 -5.21 29.30
C THR A 338 30.30 -4.19 28.18
N ASN A 339 31.05 -3.10 28.39
CA ASN A 339 31.29 -2.06 27.40
C ASN A 339 32.45 -2.44 26.46
N ASN A 340 32.25 -3.48 25.64
CA ASN A 340 33.30 -4.10 24.83
C ASN A 340 33.15 -3.89 23.31
N TYR A 341 32.20 -3.06 22.85
CA TYR A 341 31.98 -2.84 21.42
C TYR A 341 33.17 -2.13 20.74
N ASN A 342 33.81 -1.19 21.44
CA ASN A 342 34.94 -0.40 20.93
C ASN A 342 36.31 -0.84 21.45
N ASN A 343 36.43 -2.08 21.95
CA ASN A 343 37.69 -2.60 22.47
C ASN A 343 38.72 -2.75 21.33
N ALA A 344 39.99 -2.43 21.58
CA ALA A 344 41.08 -2.44 20.59
C ALA A 344 41.22 -3.79 19.85
N GLN A 345 40.90 -4.91 20.51
CA GLN A 345 40.97 -6.25 19.92
C GLN A 345 39.70 -6.64 19.12
N LEU A 346 38.53 -6.16 19.55
CA LEU A 346 37.19 -6.56 19.07
C LEU A 346 36.32 -5.34 18.74
N LYS A 347 36.87 -4.46 17.92
CA LYS A 347 36.18 -3.24 17.46
C LYS A 347 35.05 -3.60 16.49
N GLY A 348 33.83 -3.23 16.85
CA GLY A 348 32.66 -3.35 15.97
C GLY A 348 32.66 -2.31 14.85
N PRO A 349 31.74 -2.45 13.87
CA PRO A 349 31.60 -1.48 12.79
C PRO A 349 31.33 -0.08 13.33
N ALA A 350 32.19 0.89 12.98
CA ALA A 350 32.18 2.23 13.58
C ALA A 350 30.91 3.04 13.27
N ASN A 351 30.29 2.77 12.13
CA ASN A 351 29.12 3.52 11.67
C ASN A 351 27.78 2.90 12.09
N PHE A 352 27.77 1.67 12.63
CA PHE A 352 26.53 0.94 12.96
C PHE A 352 25.71 1.66 14.03
N ILE A 353 24.40 1.70 13.81
CA ILE A 353 23.41 2.26 14.73
C ILE A 353 22.43 1.14 15.11
N ASN A 354 22.14 0.98 16.39
CA ASN A 354 21.19 -0.02 16.85
C ASN A 354 19.73 0.50 16.86
N TYR A 355 18.82 -0.36 17.29
CA TYR A 355 17.38 -0.08 17.42
C TYR A 355 17.03 1.03 18.43
N ASN A 356 17.98 1.52 19.23
CA ASN A 356 17.82 2.68 20.10
C ASN A 356 18.36 3.99 19.50
N ASN A 357 18.68 3.99 18.20
CA ASN A 357 19.30 5.14 17.51
C ASN A 357 20.64 5.57 18.17
N ASN A 358 21.42 4.62 18.67
CA ASN A 358 22.73 4.88 19.27
C ASN A 358 23.80 3.98 18.69
N THR A 359 25.05 4.46 18.71
CA THR A 359 26.21 3.58 18.55
C THR A 359 26.31 2.66 19.77
N PRO A 360 26.40 1.32 19.60
CA PRO A 360 26.47 0.39 20.71
C PRO A 360 27.69 0.63 21.60
N ASN A 361 27.50 0.47 22.92
CA ASN A 361 28.59 0.35 23.89
C ASN A 361 28.96 -1.12 24.12
N SER A 362 28.00 -2.03 23.90
CA SER A 362 28.17 -3.49 24.06
C SER A 362 27.73 -4.25 22.80
N TRP A 363 28.40 -5.36 22.51
CA TRP A 363 27.96 -6.31 21.47
C TRP A 363 26.60 -6.97 21.77
N SER A 364 26.11 -6.86 23.01
CA SER A 364 24.75 -7.30 23.36
C SER A 364 23.64 -6.32 22.92
N GLU A 365 24.00 -5.15 22.41
CA GLU A 365 23.05 -4.09 22.00
C GLU A 365 22.83 -4.03 20.48
N ILE A 366 23.30 -5.04 19.73
CA ILE A 366 23.20 -5.07 18.26
C ILE A 366 21.76 -5.32 17.83
N VAL A 367 21.10 -6.27 18.48
CA VAL A 367 19.72 -6.68 18.20
C VAL A 367 18.90 -6.71 19.50
N ASP A 368 17.62 -6.39 19.40
CA ASP A 368 16.66 -6.53 20.52
C ASP A 368 15.94 -7.89 20.49
N GLN A 369 16.02 -8.59 19.35
CA GLN A 369 15.34 -9.85 19.09
C GLN A 369 16.22 -10.79 18.26
N ILE A 370 16.12 -12.09 18.51
CA ILE A 370 16.82 -13.14 17.76
C ILE A 370 15.82 -14.14 17.16
N PRO A 371 16.14 -14.84 16.06
CA PRO A 371 15.28 -15.89 15.54
C PRO A 371 15.16 -17.06 16.53
N SER A 372 13.98 -17.65 16.59
CA SER A 372 13.71 -18.90 17.31
C SER A 372 14.13 -20.10 16.45
N LEU A 373 14.51 -21.18 17.11
CA LEU A 373 14.86 -22.45 16.46
C LEU A 373 13.82 -23.52 16.79
N ASP A 374 13.40 -24.29 15.80
CA ASP A 374 12.41 -25.36 15.96
C ASP A 374 13.03 -26.66 16.51
N ASN A 375 12.20 -27.68 16.70
CA ASN A 375 12.64 -28.99 17.20
C ASN A 375 13.54 -29.77 16.23
N LYS A 376 13.77 -29.26 15.01
CA LYS A 376 14.73 -29.78 14.04
C LYS A 376 15.98 -28.90 13.95
N GLY A 377 16.09 -27.84 14.75
CA GLY A 377 17.20 -26.90 14.69
C GLY A 377 17.18 -26.03 13.43
N GLU A 378 16.01 -25.82 12.82
CA GLU A 378 15.81 -24.85 11.74
C GLU A 378 15.22 -23.56 12.30
N LEU A 379 15.23 -22.48 11.52
CA LEU A 379 14.56 -21.24 11.89
C LEU A 379 13.04 -21.51 12.02
N ALA A 380 12.50 -21.34 13.22
CA ALA A 380 11.10 -21.59 13.50
C ALA A 380 10.22 -20.63 12.71
N LYS A 381 9.18 -21.15 12.06
CA LYS A 381 8.23 -20.33 11.29
C LYS A 381 7.20 -19.72 12.23
N ASP A 382 6.89 -18.44 12.03
CA ASP A 382 5.88 -17.75 12.84
C ASP A 382 4.47 -18.35 12.64
N LEU A 383 3.59 -18.20 13.63
CA LEU A 383 2.17 -18.57 13.49
C LEU A 383 1.39 -17.42 12.84
N VAL A 384 0.27 -17.73 12.19
CA VAL A 384 -0.49 -16.73 11.43
C VAL A 384 -1.32 -15.86 12.37
N SER A 385 -0.68 -14.89 13.02
CA SER A 385 -1.35 -13.81 13.75
C SER A 385 -0.35 -12.72 14.10
N GLY A 386 -0.65 -11.46 13.75
CA GLY A 386 0.21 -10.33 14.10
C GLY A 386 -0.36 -9.00 13.62
N SER A 387 0.14 -7.91 14.20
CA SER A 387 -0.26 -6.54 13.86
C SER A 387 0.27 -6.06 12.50
N PHE A 388 1.42 -6.57 12.04
CA PHE A 388 1.99 -6.34 10.70
C PHE A 388 3.00 -7.45 10.32
N GLY A 389 3.11 -7.78 9.03
CA GLY A 389 3.98 -8.85 8.52
C GLY A 389 4.28 -8.68 7.02
N SER A 390 4.94 -9.64 6.38
CA SER A 390 5.11 -9.59 4.92
C SER A 390 3.82 -9.97 4.20
N ILE A 391 3.61 -9.39 3.03
CA ILE A 391 2.36 -9.53 2.30
C ILE A 391 2.32 -10.90 1.61
N THR A 392 1.26 -11.65 1.85
CA THR A 392 0.99 -12.92 1.15
C THR A 392 0.66 -12.66 -0.32
N ASP A 393 0.82 -13.65 -1.20
CA ASP A 393 0.51 -13.43 -2.62
C ASP A 393 -0.98 -13.25 -2.92
N SER A 394 -1.87 -13.77 -2.08
CA SER A 394 -3.31 -13.49 -2.19
C SER A 394 -3.64 -12.04 -1.81
N GLN A 395 -3.01 -11.52 -0.76
CA GLN A 395 -3.08 -10.11 -0.39
C GLN A 395 -2.46 -9.20 -1.45
N LYS A 396 -1.29 -9.59 -1.97
CA LYS A 396 -0.66 -8.91 -3.10
C LYS A 396 -1.59 -8.88 -4.31
N HIS A 397 -2.19 -10.00 -4.69
CA HIS A 397 -3.12 -10.04 -5.83
C HIS A 397 -4.30 -9.07 -5.65
N SER A 398 -4.79 -8.92 -4.41
CA SER A 398 -5.80 -7.92 -4.09
C SER A 398 -5.29 -6.48 -4.25
N LEU A 399 -4.07 -6.20 -3.78
CA LEU A 399 -3.41 -4.90 -3.94
C LEU A 399 -3.17 -4.60 -5.43
N ASP A 400 -2.58 -5.52 -6.19
CA ASP A 400 -2.34 -5.39 -7.63
C ASP A 400 -3.64 -5.05 -8.37
N LYS A 401 -4.76 -5.71 -8.00
CA LYS A 401 -6.07 -5.47 -8.59
C LYS A 401 -6.59 -4.07 -8.25
N TYR A 402 -6.54 -3.69 -6.97
CA TYR A 402 -6.95 -2.37 -6.50
C TYR A 402 -6.11 -1.27 -7.16
N PHE A 403 -4.79 -1.44 -7.21
CA PHE A 403 -3.85 -0.52 -7.83
C PHE A 403 -4.17 -0.30 -9.31
N ALA A 404 -4.43 -1.38 -10.06
CA ALA A 404 -4.79 -1.31 -11.47
C ALA A 404 -6.18 -0.71 -11.73
N SER A 405 -7.16 -0.95 -10.86
CA SER A 405 -8.55 -0.51 -11.06
C SER A 405 -8.85 0.89 -10.52
N GLU A 406 -8.35 1.23 -9.33
CA GLU A 406 -8.60 2.50 -8.66
C GLU A 406 -7.51 3.54 -8.92
N LYS A 407 -6.37 3.12 -9.50
CA LYS A 407 -5.23 3.98 -9.87
C LYS A 407 -4.85 4.96 -8.74
N PRO A 408 -4.55 4.46 -7.53
CA PRO A 408 -4.31 5.31 -6.37
C PRO A 408 -3.03 6.12 -6.52
N VAL A 409 -3.12 7.41 -6.19
CA VAL A 409 -2.00 8.35 -6.18
C VAL A 409 -1.92 8.99 -4.80
N MET A 410 -0.73 8.98 -4.21
CA MET A 410 -0.47 9.73 -2.98
C MET A 410 -0.04 11.15 -3.33
N VAL A 411 -0.63 12.14 -2.66
CA VAL A 411 -0.32 13.55 -2.85
C VAL A 411 -0.10 14.27 -1.51
N SER A 412 0.81 15.24 -1.53
CA SER A 412 1.01 16.20 -0.45
C SER A 412 0.66 17.59 -0.98
N ASP A 413 -0.23 18.29 -0.28
CA ASP A 413 -0.85 19.51 -0.80
C ASP A 413 -0.70 20.69 0.14
N LEU A 414 -0.19 21.81 -0.38
CA LEU A 414 -0.12 23.09 0.30
C LEU A 414 -1.12 24.05 -0.34
N ILE A 415 -2.06 24.53 0.46
CA ILE A 415 -3.15 25.39 0.00
C ILE A 415 -2.95 26.79 0.55
N PHE A 416 -2.91 27.78 -0.34
CA PHE A 416 -3.00 29.19 0.02
C PHE A 416 -4.45 29.65 -0.11
N THR A 417 -5.08 29.85 1.05
CA THR A 417 -6.51 30.17 1.16
C THR A 417 -6.83 31.54 0.57
N PHE A 418 -8.06 31.77 0.13
CA PHE A 418 -8.49 33.09 -0.36
C PHE A 418 -8.56 34.15 0.76
N ALA A 419 -8.34 35.42 0.41
CA ALA A 419 -8.25 36.52 1.37
C ALA A 419 -9.57 36.93 2.02
N ASN A 420 -10.68 36.81 1.28
CA ASN A 420 -11.93 37.47 1.66
C ASN A 420 -13.04 36.49 2.09
N SER A 421 -12.70 35.29 2.59
CA SER A 421 -13.69 34.25 2.99
C SER A 421 -14.77 33.98 1.93
N LYS A 422 -14.41 34.06 0.65
CA LYS A 422 -15.32 33.73 -0.45
C LYS A 422 -15.72 32.25 -0.27
N ASN A 423 -17.01 31.99 -0.10
CA ASN A 423 -17.52 30.61 -0.08
C ASN A 423 -17.26 29.94 -1.45
N LYS A 424 -17.25 28.62 -1.49
CA LYS A 424 -17.01 27.81 -2.71
C LYS A 424 -17.79 28.32 -3.92
N ASP A 425 -19.04 28.74 -3.70
CA ASP A 425 -19.92 29.29 -4.74
C ASP A 425 -19.36 30.58 -5.38
N SER A 426 -18.72 31.45 -4.60
CA SER A 426 -18.14 32.70 -5.11
C SER A 426 -16.90 32.48 -5.98
N ILE A 427 -16.11 31.44 -5.68
CA ILE A 427 -14.91 31.07 -6.45
C ILE A 427 -15.29 30.34 -7.73
N GLN A 428 -16.34 29.52 -7.69
CA GLN A 428 -16.90 28.92 -8.90
C GLN A 428 -17.38 30.00 -9.88
N LYS A 429 -17.90 31.13 -9.39
CA LYS A 429 -18.40 32.22 -10.24
C LYS A 429 -17.30 33.04 -10.92
N GLU A 430 -16.26 33.44 -10.17
CA GLU A 430 -15.19 34.30 -10.65
C GLU A 430 -13.87 33.93 -9.98
N LEU A 431 -12.88 33.56 -10.81
CA LEU A 431 -11.52 33.26 -10.40
C LEU A 431 -10.54 34.32 -10.89
N SER A 432 -10.27 35.30 -10.02
CA SER A 432 -9.29 36.35 -10.24
C SER A 432 -8.24 36.39 -9.12
N LEU A 433 -7.06 36.96 -9.39
CA LEU A 433 -6.01 37.12 -8.38
C LEU A 433 -6.49 38.00 -7.21
N LYS A 434 -7.49 38.87 -7.45
CA LYS A 434 -8.23 39.62 -6.43
C LYS A 434 -8.80 38.73 -5.31
N SER A 435 -9.08 37.46 -5.58
CA SER A 435 -9.53 36.53 -4.53
C SER A 435 -8.41 36.14 -3.55
N LEU A 436 -7.13 36.21 -3.96
CA LEU A 436 -5.97 35.97 -3.09
C LEU A 436 -5.40 37.24 -2.46
N ILE A 437 -5.60 38.42 -3.05
CA ILE A 437 -5.03 39.68 -2.55
C ILE A 437 -6.04 40.38 -1.63
N PRO A 438 -5.67 40.74 -0.39
CA PRO A 438 -6.53 41.53 0.47
C PRO A 438 -6.72 42.94 -0.09
N VAL A 439 -7.98 43.40 -0.09
CA VAL A 439 -8.37 44.72 -0.64
C VAL A 439 -9.19 45.56 0.35
N SER A 440 -9.51 45.01 1.53
CA SER A 440 -10.39 45.65 2.52
C SER A 440 -9.68 46.55 3.52
N ASN A 441 -8.35 46.42 3.66
CA ASN A 441 -7.54 47.15 4.64
C ASN A 441 -6.74 48.28 3.98
N SER A 442 -6.25 49.25 4.76
CA SER A 442 -5.43 50.37 4.26
C SER A 442 -4.19 50.62 5.14
N GLY A 443 -3.18 51.30 4.59
CA GLY A 443 -1.99 51.73 5.34
C GLY A 443 -1.13 50.59 5.90
N SER A 444 -0.76 50.70 7.18
CA SER A 444 0.09 49.72 7.88
C SER A 444 -0.54 48.34 8.00
N ASP A 445 -1.87 48.28 8.10
CA ASP A 445 -2.61 47.03 8.30
C ASP A 445 -2.64 46.22 7.01
N LEU A 446 -2.86 46.88 5.86
CA LEU A 446 -2.72 46.26 4.53
C LEU A 446 -1.30 45.76 4.29
N THR A 447 -0.29 46.57 4.66
CA THR A 447 1.13 46.18 4.51
C THR A 447 1.43 44.90 5.29
N LYS A 448 1.00 44.83 6.54
CA LYS A 448 1.20 43.67 7.41
C LYS A 448 0.52 42.43 6.84
N GLU A 449 -0.73 42.54 6.42
CA GLU A 449 -1.51 41.43 5.87
C GLU A 449 -0.91 40.90 4.55
N LEU A 450 -0.49 41.78 3.65
CA LEU A 450 0.19 41.40 2.40
C LEU A 450 1.48 40.63 2.68
N ILE A 451 2.28 41.07 3.65
CA ILE A 451 3.51 40.38 4.04
C ILE A 451 3.17 39.00 4.63
N GLU A 452 2.29 38.94 5.64
CA GLU A 452 1.95 37.68 6.31
C GLU A 452 1.40 36.61 5.36
N ARG A 453 0.68 37.04 4.32
CA ARG A 453 0.07 36.16 3.32
C ARG A 453 1.05 35.71 2.24
N PHE A 454 1.73 36.66 1.58
CA PHE A 454 2.53 36.35 0.39
C PHE A 454 3.94 35.90 0.71
N GLN A 455 4.43 36.12 1.92
CA GLN A 455 5.77 35.71 2.30
C GLN A 455 5.94 34.18 2.26
N GLY A 456 4.94 33.44 2.75
CA GLY A 456 4.96 31.97 2.69
C GLY A 456 4.88 31.44 1.25
N ILE A 457 4.05 32.08 0.40
CA ILE A 457 3.92 31.74 -1.02
C ILE A 457 5.26 31.91 -1.75
N GLY A 458 5.90 33.07 -1.55
CA GLY A 458 7.20 33.37 -2.14
C GLY A 458 8.24 32.34 -1.75
N ALA A 459 8.36 32.05 -0.45
CA ALA A 459 9.30 31.06 0.05
C ALA A 459 9.07 29.69 -0.59
N VAL A 460 7.83 29.20 -0.67
CA VAL A 460 7.53 27.90 -1.28
C VAL A 460 7.95 27.87 -2.76
N LEU A 461 7.53 28.85 -3.55
CA LEU A 461 7.81 28.86 -4.99
C LEU A 461 9.29 29.06 -5.30
N SER A 462 9.98 29.97 -4.59
CA SER A 462 11.38 30.30 -4.87
C SER A 462 12.36 29.28 -4.29
N GLU A 463 12.05 28.64 -3.17
CA GLU A 463 12.98 27.77 -2.44
C GLU A 463 12.61 26.30 -2.43
N TYR A 464 11.33 25.97 -2.23
CA TYR A 464 10.89 24.58 -2.06
C TYR A 464 10.48 23.92 -3.38
N VAL A 465 10.14 24.71 -4.40
CA VAL A 465 9.72 24.22 -5.71
C VAL A 465 10.84 24.36 -6.74
N LYS A 466 11.40 25.57 -6.90
CA LYS A 466 12.47 25.85 -7.88
C LYS A 466 13.77 25.06 -7.63
N ASN A 467 14.13 24.83 -6.36
CA ASN A 467 15.41 24.21 -5.99
C ASN A 467 15.29 22.74 -5.55
N ASP A 468 14.13 22.10 -5.70
CA ASP A 468 13.83 20.79 -5.08
C ASP A 468 14.68 19.63 -5.64
N GLU A 469 15.18 19.76 -6.88
CA GLU A 469 15.99 18.72 -7.56
C GLU A 469 17.40 18.56 -6.99
N LYS A 470 17.92 19.54 -6.23
CA LYS A 470 19.35 19.64 -5.91
C LYS A 470 19.80 18.84 -4.68
N THR A 471 18.90 18.42 -3.78
CA THR A 471 19.28 17.69 -2.56
C THR A 471 18.19 16.70 -2.09
N LYS A 472 18.47 15.39 -2.14
CA LYS A 472 17.62 14.35 -1.55
C LYS A 472 18.29 13.76 -0.32
N LEU A 473 17.54 13.63 0.77
CA LEU A 473 18.04 13.03 2.01
C LEU A 473 17.16 11.85 2.43
N ALA A 474 17.71 10.63 2.36
CA ALA A 474 16.95 9.39 2.56
C ALA A 474 15.65 9.35 1.73
N GLY A 475 15.71 9.78 0.47
CA GLY A 475 14.57 9.83 -0.45
C GLY A 475 13.59 10.99 -0.25
N LEU A 476 13.80 11.86 0.75
CA LEU A 476 13.00 13.06 0.97
C LEU A 476 13.58 14.26 0.21
N THR A 477 12.70 15.09 -0.34
CA THR A 477 13.05 16.37 -0.97
C THR A 477 12.89 17.53 0.02
N LYS A 478 13.27 18.74 -0.42
CA LYS A 478 13.09 19.96 0.36
C LYS A 478 11.59 20.26 0.54
N PHE A 479 10.77 20.04 -0.49
CA PHE A 479 9.30 20.20 -0.38
C PHE A 479 8.69 19.34 0.74
N ASP A 480 9.16 18.10 0.92
CA ASP A 480 8.64 17.18 1.95
C ASP A 480 8.89 17.68 3.38
N THR A 481 9.83 18.62 3.55
CA THR A 481 10.12 19.23 4.86
C THR A 481 8.92 20.02 5.41
N ILE A 482 8.05 20.52 4.53
CA ILE A 482 6.83 21.28 4.86
C ILE A 482 5.86 20.42 5.69
N PHE A 483 5.86 19.10 5.48
CA PHE A 483 4.88 18.16 6.03
C PHE A 483 5.40 17.37 7.25
N ARG A 484 6.43 17.90 7.94
CA ARG A 484 7.10 17.30 9.12
C ARG A 484 6.39 17.58 10.44
N GLY A 485 5.78 16.55 11.04
CA GLY A 485 5.29 16.59 12.43
C GLY A 485 4.06 17.45 12.68
N ASP A 486 3.40 17.24 13.82
CA ASP A 486 2.10 17.85 14.12
C ASP A 486 2.20 19.37 14.30
N VAL A 487 1.39 20.08 13.50
CA VAL A 487 1.06 21.50 13.56
C VAL A 487 2.21 22.46 13.26
N LYS A 488 2.42 22.73 11.97
CA LYS A 488 3.36 23.76 11.53
C LYS A 488 2.76 24.53 10.34
N HIS A 489 2.63 25.86 10.52
CA HIS A 489 2.21 26.88 9.54
C HIS A 489 3.40 27.80 9.17
N ILE A 490 3.70 28.13 7.91
CA ILE A 490 4.90 28.92 7.50
C ILE A 490 4.91 30.29 8.20
N LYS A 491 5.93 30.61 9.01
CA LYS A 491 6.05 31.92 9.68
C LYS A 491 6.56 32.98 8.72
N ALA A 492 5.84 34.10 8.67
CA ALA A 492 6.30 35.31 8.03
C ALA A 492 7.48 35.92 8.83
N ASN A 493 8.65 36.10 8.21
CA ASN A 493 9.70 36.93 8.77
C ASN A 493 9.38 38.42 8.54
N LEU A 494 8.82 39.07 9.56
CA LEU A 494 8.49 40.49 9.53
C LEU A 494 9.74 41.41 9.64
N THR A 495 10.96 40.89 9.78
CA THR A 495 12.16 41.72 9.91
C THR A 495 12.65 42.23 8.54
N SER A 496 12.96 43.51 8.48
CA SER A 496 13.31 44.30 7.29
C SER A 496 14.72 44.04 6.72
N GLU A 497 15.33 42.88 6.97
CA GLU A 497 16.72 42.62 6.57
C GLU A 497 16.85 42.10 5.13
N LYS A 498 17.78 42.71 4.37
CA LYS A 498 18.02 42.50 2.93
C LYS A 498 18.59 41.13 2.53
N LYS A 499 19.13 40.37 3.48
CA LYS A 499 19.72 39.04 3.22
C LYS A 499 18.92 37.99 3.96
N VAL A 500 17.87 37.54 3.29
CA VAL A 500 17.04 36.46 3.76
C VAL A 500 17.79 35.16 3.51
N GLU A 501 18.48 34.66 4.52
CA GLU A 501 18.91 33.27 4.55
C GLU A 501 17.65 32.43 4.81
N PHE A 502 17.03 31.93 3.75
CA PHE A 502 15.77 31.15 3.84
C PHE A 502 15.92 29.91 4.73
N SER A 503 17.16 29.43 4.94
CA SER A 503 17.56 28.42 5.94
C SER A 503 17.10 28.73 7.38
N LYS A 504 16.92 30.02 7.70
CA LYS A 504 16.47 30.50 9.03
C LYS A 504 14.96 30.63 9.15
N TRP A 505 14.19 30.40 8.06
CA TRP A 505 12.73 30.54 8.02
C TRP A 505 12.00 29.25 8.41
N THR A 506 12.69 28.36 9.13
CA THR A 506 12.18 27.07 9.62
C THR A 506 11.30 27.18 10.86
N GLN A 507 11.00 28.39 11.33
CA GLN A 507 10.01 28.58 12.39
C GLN A 507 8.63 28.63 11.75
N TRP A 508 7.71 27.86 12.30
CA TRP A 508 6.35 27.76 11.82
C TRP A 508 5.44 28.43 12.85
N ASP A 509 4.54 29.32 12.42
CA ASP A 509 3.64 30.13 13.23
C ASP A 509 2.22 29.56 13.21
N SER A 510 1.87 28.80 14.25
CA SER A 510 0.54 28.21 14.42
C SER A 510 -0.63 29.20 14.45
N SER A 511 -0.37 30.51 14.49
CA SER A 511 -1.41 31.55 14.39
C SER A 511 -1.70 32.03 12.96
N ASN A 512 -0.85 31.69 11.97
CA ASN A 512 -1.04 32.08 10.58
C ASN A 512 -2.07 31.16 9.87
N THR A 513 -3.25 31.70 9.59
CA THR A 513 -4.38 30.97 8.97
C THR A 513 -4.41 31.07 7.43
N TYR A 514 -3.47 31.79 6.81
CA TYR A 514 -3.51 32.05 5.36
C TYR A 514 -3.15 30.85 4.49
N HIS A 515 -2.61 29.79 5.08
CA HIS A 515 -2.26 28.58 4.39
C HIS A 515 -2.66 27.34 5.19
N LYS A 516 -2.99 26.29 4.47
CA LYS A 516 -3.40 24.99 4.99
C LYS A 516 -2.49 23.93 4.40
N VAL A 517 -1.88 23.14 5.28
CA VAL A 517 -1.06 22.00 4.88
C VAL A 517 -1.94 20.76 4.96
N ASN A 518 -2.26 20.19 3.80
CA ASN A 518 -2.98 18.94 3.68
C ASN A 518 -2.00 17.83 3.38
N LYS A 519 -1.65 17.10 4.43
CA LYS A 519 -1.01 15.79 4.27
C LYS A 519 -2.12 14.76 4.15
N THR A 520 -2.58 14.49 2.93
CA THR A 520 -3.67 13.55 2.75
C THR A 520 -3.17 12.14 3.04
N GLY A 521 -3.62 11.57 4.16
CA GLY A 521 -3.55 10.11 4.35
C GLY A 521 -4.53 9.34 3.47
N ALA A 522 -5.43 10.08 2.80
CA ALA A 522 -6.30 9.58 1.74
C ALA A 522 -5.53 9.49 0.41
N LEU A 523 -5.83 8.46 -0.36
CA LEU A 523 -5.27 8.24 -1.69
C LEU A 523 -6.19 8.87 -2.73
N LEU A 524 -5.66 9.64 -3.67
CA LEU A 524 -6.44 10.09 -4.81
C LEU A 524 -6.72 8.89 -5.73
N THR A 525 -7.98 8.50 -5.86
CA THR A 525 -8.43 7.36 -6.68
C THR A 525 -9.50 7.77 -7.71
N LEU A 526 -9.77 6.90 -8.69
CA LEU A 526 -10.80 7.16 -9.70
C LEU A 526 -12.19 7.38 -9.07
N ASN A 527 -12.56 6.58 -8.06
CA ASN A 527 -13.92 6.56 -7.50
C ASN A 527 -14.11 7.40 -6.22
N GLU A 528 -13.06 7.90 -5.59
CA GLU A 528 -13.16 8.67 -4.33
C GLU A 528 -13.72 10.08 -4.53
N SER A 529 -14.49 10.59 -3.56
CA SER A 529 -15.12 11.91 -3.61
C SER A 529 -14.53 12.94 -2.64
N SER A 530 -13.45 12.59 -1.93
CA SER A 530 -12.83 13.48 -0.93
C SER A 530 -11.99 14.59 -1.56
N PHE A 531 -11.44 14.36 -2.75
CA PHE A 531 -10.70 15.35 -3.54
C PHE A 531 -11.64 16.12 -4.48
N SER A 532 -11.30 17.37 -4.78
CA SER A 532 -12.01 18.14 -5.80
C SER A 532 -11.79 17.54 -7.19
N ASP A 533 -12.75 17.75 -8.10
CA ASP A 533 -12.62 17.32 -9.49
C ASP A 533 -11.42 17.98 -10.19
N VAL A 534 -11.13 19.24 -9.85
CA VAL A 534 -9.95 19.97 -10.34
C VAL A 534 -8.67 19.24 -9.93
N ALA A 535 -8.52 18.92 -8.64
CA ALA A 535 -7.36 18.18 -8.13
C ALA A 535 -7.22 16.81 -8.82
N LYS A 536 -8.32 16.04 -8.85
CA LYS A 536 -8.36 14.69 -9.42
C LYS A 536 -7.93 14.67 -10.88
N TYR A 537 -8.60 15.45 -11.73
CA TYR A 537 -8.35 15.40 -13.16
C TYR A 537 -7.02 16.05 -13.53
N SER A 538 -6.54 17.05 -12.77
CA SER A 538 -5.22 17.65 -12.98
C SER A 538 -4.08 16.67 -12.69
N VAL A 539 -4.16 15.93 -11.57
CA VAL A 539 -3.15 14.92 -11.22
C VAL A 539 -3.10 13.79 -12.25
N TYR A 540 -4.26 13.26 -12.65
CA TYR A 540 -4.28 12.19 -13.66
C TYR A 540 -3.84 12.67 -15.05
N ASP A 541 -4.23 13.88 -15.47
CA ASP A 541 -3.78 14.46 -16.73
C ASP A 541 -2.27 14.71 -16.72
N PHE A 542 -1.70 15.20 -15.60
CA PHE A 542 -0.25 15.35 -15.45
C PHE A 542 0.50 14.02 -15.56
N LEU A 543 0.01 12.96 -14.89
CA LEU A 543 0.67 11.65 -14.88
C LEU A 543 0.61 10.94 -16.24
N THR A 544 -0.42 11.19 -17.04
CA THR A 544 -0.72 10.36 -18.22
C THR A 544 -0.55 11.10 -19.53
N ASN A 545 -0.56 12.43 -19.50
CA ASN A 545 -0.34 13.30 -20.65
C ASN A 545 0.92 14.12 -20.45
N ASN A 546 1.85 14.06 -21.40
CA ASN A 546 3.09 14.83 -21.37
C ASN A 546 2.75 16.32 -21.52
N ASN A 547 2.61 17.01 -20.39
CA ASN A 547 2.13 18.37 -20.35
C ASN A 547 3.29 19.38 -20.41
N ASP A 548 3.39 20.11 -21.52
CA ASP A 548 4.43 21.13 -21.74
C ASP A 548 4.15 22.49 -21.07
N SER A 549 3.10 22.58 -20.25
CA SER A 549 2.74 23.80 -19.52
C SER A 549 3.59 23.96 -18.28
N ASN A 550 4.82 24.40 -18.47
CA ASN A 550 5.75 24.68 -17.38
C ASN A 550 5.67 26.15 -16.98
N TRP A 551 5.75 26.39 -15.67
CA TRP A 551 5.95 27.70 -15.09
C TRP A 551 7.20 27.68 -14.21
N ASN A 552 8.00 28.74 -14.28
CA ASN A 552 9.24 28.87 -13.51
C ASN A 552 9.25 30.20 -12.76
N TRP A 553 9.74 30.18 -11.52
CA TRP A 553 9.94 31.37 -10.70
C TRP A 553 11.00 32.31 -11.31
N ASN A 554 10.65 33.59 -11.48
CA ASN A 554 11.54 34.64 -11.99
C ASN A 554 11.83 35.69 -10.91
N GLU A 555 13.08 35.77 -10.46
CA GLU A 555 13.52 36.74 -9.44
C GLU A 555 13.49 38.20 -9.92
N ASN A 556 13.47 38.42 -11.23
CA ASN A 556 13.48 39.75 -11.85
C ASN A 556 12.08 40.26 -12.23
N GLU A 557 11.02 39.51 -11.91
CA GLU A 557 9.66 39.91 -12.26
C GLU A 557 9.24 41.14 -11.45
N LYS A 558 8.77 42.19 -12.13
CA LYS A 558 8.39 43.46 -11.49
C LYS A 558 6.89 43.65 -11.51
N LEU A 559 6.32 43.95 -10.35
CA LEU A 559 4.90 44.27 -10.22
C LEU A 559 4.64 45.72 -10.66
N ASP A 560 3.73 45.87 -11.62
CA ASP A 560 3.17 47.16 -12.03
C ASP A 560 1.63 47.20 -11.90
N GLU A 561 1.05 48.39 -12.07
CA GLU A 561 -0.40 48.61 -11.96
C GLU A 561 -1.19 47.81 -13.01
N LYS A 562 -0.62 47.63 -14.21
CA LYS A 562 -1.26 46.91 -15.32
C LYS A 562 -1.40 45.42 -14.99
N MET A 563 -0.38 44.81 -14.39
CA MET A 563 -0.41 43.42 -13.95
C MET A 563 -1.49 43.17 -12.88
N LEU A 564 -1.63 44.09 -11.91
CA LEU A 564 -2.70 44.01 -10.91
C LEU A 564 -4.08 44.18 -11.55
N GLY A 565 -4.22 45.09 -12.52
CA GLY A 565 -5.45 45.24 -13.31
C GLY A 565 -5.79 44.00 -14.14
N GLN A 566 -4.78 43.34 -14.73
CA GLN A 566 -4.95 42.04 -15.39
C GLN A 566 -5.41 40.95 -14.42
N GLY A 567 -4.96 41.01 -13.16
CA GLY A 567 -5.37 40.13 -12.07
C GLY A 567 -6.75 40.42 -11.46
N GLY A 568 -7.48 41.43 -11.95
CA GLY A 568 -8.87 41.72 -11.57
C GLY A 568 -9.05 42.82 -10.53
N LEU A 569 -7.97 43.55 -10.20
CA LEU A 569 -8.04 44.67 -9.27
C LEU A 569 -8.42 45.96 -10.00
N THR A 570 -9.20 46.81 -9.33
CA THR A 570 -9.47 48.18 -9.81
C THR A 570 -8.21 49.03 -9.73
N THR A 571 -8.14 50.11 -10.51
CA THR A 571 -7.06 51.12 -10.45
C THR A 571 -6.79 51.59 -9.02
N THR A 572 -7.85 51.82 -8.23
CA THR A 572 -7.71 52.27 -6.84
C THR A 572 -7.11 51.20 -5.93
N GLU A 573 -7.58 49.95 -6.04
CA GLU A 573 -7.04 48.82 -5.28
C GLU A 573 -5.58 48.55 -5.65
N ALA A 574 -5.25 48.58 -6.96
CA ALA A 574 -3.90 48.38 -7.45
C ALA A 574 -2.93 49.42 -6.89
N LYS A 575 -3.30 50.72 -6.91
CA LYS A 575 -2.47 51.79 -6.34
C LYS A 575 -2.25 51.62 -4.84
N ALA A 576 -3.29 51.28 -4.08
CA ALA A 576 -3.18 51.05 -2.64
C ALA A 576 -2.17 49.93 -2.30
N ILE A 577 -2.14 48.86 -3.09
CA ILE A 577 -1.16 47.76 -2.92
C ILE A 577 0.25 48.21 -3.26
N LEU A 578 0.44 48.94 -4.36
CA LEU A 578 1.75 49.44 -4.77
C LEU A 578 2.31 50.47 -3.76
N GLU A 579 1.45 51.24 -3.11
CA GLU A 579 1.82 52.17 -2.03
C GLU A 579 2.18 51.44 -0.73
N ALA A 580 1.45 50.39 -0.37
CA ALA A 580 1.74 49.54 0.80
C ALA A 580 3.08 48.79 0.65
N LEU A 581 3.45 48.45 -0.59
CA LEU A 581 4.66 47.72 -0.94
C LEU A 581 5.60 48.58 -1.80
N PRO A 582 6.35 49.56 -1.26
CA PRO A 582 7.30 50.38 -2.01
C PRO A 582 8.41 49.56 -2.71
N GLU A 583 8.93 50.07 -3.83
CA GLU A 583 9.93 49.39 -4.68
C GLU A 583 11.29 49.13 -4.01
N LYS A 584 11.57 49.75 -2.87
CA LYS A 584 12.82 49.58 -2.12
C LYS A 584 12.49 49.26 -0.66
N GLY A 585 12.98 48.14 -0.13
CA GLY A 585 12.85 47.88 1.31
C GLY A 585 12.76 46.43 1.76
N GLY A 586 13.69 45.55 1.35
CA GLY A 586 13.82 44.21 1.93
C GLY A 586 12.59 43.33 1.66
N SER A 587 11.86 42.95 2.72
CA SER A 587 10.67 42.10 2.61
C SER A 587 9.60 42.66 1.66
N LYS A 588 9.37 43.97 1.65
CA LYS A 588 8.36 44.61 0.78
C LYS A 588 8.66 44.45 -0.71
N GLU A 589 9.92 44.56 -1.09
CA GLU A 589 10.39 44.38 -2.47
C GLU A 589 10.23 42.92 -2.91
N PHE A 590 10.55 41.96 -2.03
CA PHE A 590 10.30 40.55 -2.26
C PHE A 590 8.81 40.26 -2.46
N ILE A 591 7.93 40.77 -1.60
CA ILE A 591 6.47 40.56 -1.73
C ILE A 591 5.93 41.11 -3.05
N ARG A 592 6.43 42.26 -3.55
CA ARG A 592 6.07 42.72 -4.91
C ARG A 592 6.45 41.68 -5.96
N GLY A 593 7.67 41.14 -5.90
CA GLY A 593 8.13 40.09 -6.82
C GLY A 593 7.28 38.82 -6.74
N VAL A 594 6.85 38.43 -5.53
CA VAL A 594 5.94 37.29 -5.32
C VAL A 594 4.60 37.53 -6.02
N ILE A 595 3.97 38.68 -5.79
CA ILE A 595 2.68 39.00 -6.41
C ILE A 595 2.82 39.04 -7.94
N ALA A 596 3.92 39.58 -8.48
CA ALA A 596 4.16 39.59 -9.92
C ALA A 596 4.27 38.17 -10.50
N ASN A 597 5.01 37.29 -9.84
CA ASN A 597 5.11 35.87 -10.19
C ASN A 597 3.75 35.16 -10.11
N LEU A 598 2.92 35.50 -9.13
CA LEU A 598 1.57 34.95 -9.00
C LEU A 598 0.61 35.41 -10.10
N VAL A 599 0.71 36.66 -10.57
CA VAL A 599 -0.05 37.10 -11.76
C VAL A 599 0.26 36.19 -12.94
N LYS A 600 1.56 35.93 -13.21
CA LYS A 600 1.98 35.03 -14.30
C LYS A 600 1.55 33.58 -14.10
N LEU A 601 1.55 33.11 -12.86
CA LEU A 601 1.08 31.78 -12.52
C LEU A 601 -0.43 31.66 -12.77
N PHE A 602 -1.21 32.65 -12.34
CA PHE A 602 -2.65 32.73 -12.59
C PHE A 602 -2.93 32.78 -14.08
N ASP A 603 -2.18 33.54 -14.88
CA ASP A 603 -2.35 33.56 -16.35
C ASP A 603 -2.22 32.18 -17.00
N LYS A 604 -1.42 31.26 -16.41
CA LYS A 604 -1.25 29.88 -16.91
C LYS A 604 -2.36 28.93 -16.48
N ILE A 605 -2.96 29.16 -15.31
CA ILE A 605 -4.01 28.31 -14.71
C ILE A 605 -5.42 28.82 -15.07
N ASN A 606 -5.56 30.11 -15.40
CA ASN A 606 -6.85 30.75 -15.56
C ASN A 606 -7.62 30.17 -16.76
N GLN A 607 -8.84 29.72 -16.50
CA GLN A 607 -9.54 28.67 -17.24
C GLN A 607 -10.33 29.20 -18.45
N GLN A 608 -9.65 29.94 -19.34
CA GLN A 608 -10.26 30.51 -20.54
C GLN A 608 -9.73 29.88 -21.83
N LYS A 609 -10.58 29.20 -22.59
CA LYS A 609 -10.23 28.81 -23.95
C LYS A 609 -10.10 30.06 -24.83
N ASN A 610 -8.89 30.38 -25.31
CA ASN A 610 -8.68 31.52 -26.20
C ASN A 610 -8.84 31.08 -27.66
N GLU A 611 -10.02 31.33 -28.25
CA GLU A 611 -10.35 30.91 -29.62
C GLU A 611 -9.46 31.56 -30.70
N GLU A 612 -8.85 32.73 -30.41
CA GLU A 612 -8.03 33.47 -31.38
C GLU A 612 -6.57 32.98 -31.47
N LYS A 613 -6.08 32.21 -30.49
CA LYS A 613 -4.66 31.84 -30.39
C LYS A 613 -4.33 30.36 -30.56
N ASN A 614 -5.32 29.46 -30.65
CA ASN A 614 -5.10 28.00 -30.58
C ASN A 614 -4.28 27.55 -29.34
N GLU A 615 -4.11 28.39 -28.33
CA GLU A 615 -3.44 28.04 -27.08
C GLU A 615 -4.52 27.57 -26.08
N GLU A 616 -4.46 26.30 -25.69
CA GLU A 616 -5.31 25.76 -24.64
C GLU A 616 -4.82 26.29 -23.27
N ASN A 617 -5.59 27.18 -22.63
CA ASN A 617 -5.39 27.43 -21.20
C ASN A 617 -5.65 26.13 -20.43
N LYS A 618 -4.81 25.85 -19.44
CA LYS A 618 -4.85 24.59 -18.69
C LYS A 618 -5.38 24.79 -17.29
N MET A 619 -6.10 23.79 -16.80
CA MET A 619 -6.63 23.72 -15.43
C MET A 619 -5.54 23.71 -14.35
N PHE A 620 -4.32 23.34 -14.73
CA PHE A 620 -3.15 23.32 -13.87
C PHE A 620 -1.90 23.67 -14.67
N THR A 621 -0.83 24.01 -13.97
CA THR A 621 0.51 24.16 -14.54
C THR A 621 1.51 23.31 -13.78
N VAL A 622 2.56 22.88 -14.47
CA VAL A 622 3.68 22.17 -13.85
C VAL A 622 4.63 23.20 -13.26
N LEU A 623 4.95 23.05 -11.98
CA LEU A 623 5.90 23.90 -11.28
C LEU A 623 7.29 23.26 -11.17
N ASN A 624 7.34 21.93 -11.06
CA ASN A 624 8.57 21.14 -11.11
C ASN A 624 8.26 19.77 -11.73
N LYS A 625 8.78 19.52 -12.93
CA LYS A 625 8.50 18.29 -13.69
C LYS A 625 9.23 17.06 -13.13
N ASP A 626 10.37 17.26 -12.48
CA ASP A 626 11.21 16.15 -12.00
C ASP A 626 10.77 15.61 -10.66
N GLU A 627 10.20 16.47 -9.80
CA GLU A 627 9.64 16.08 -8.50
C GLU A 627 8.10 15.94 -8.53
N GLY A 628 7.47 16.16 -9.68
CA GLY A 628 6.02 15.95 -9.86
C GLY A 628 5.17 16.97 -9.10
N ILE A 629 5.58 18.24 -9.11
CA ILE A 629 4.88 19.35 -8.43
C ILE A 629 4.06 20.12 -9.46
N ILE A 630 2.75 20.20 -9.21
CA ILE A 630 1.79 20.96 -10.02
C ILE A 630 1.08 22.02 -9.19
N SER A 631 0.49 23.00 -9.86
CA SER A 631 -0.38 23.99 -9.23
C SER A 631 -1.68 24.16 -10.00
N TYR A 632 -2.77 24.25 -9.25
CA TYR A 632 -4.12 24.48 -9.74
C TYR A 632 -4.88 25.32 -8.70
N ILE A 633 -6.09 25.74 -9.06
CA ILE A 633 -6.93 26.54 -8.17
C ILE A 633 -8.31 25.88 -8.07
N ASP A 634 -8.80 25.71 -6.86
CA ASP A 634 -10.17 25.25 -6.60
C ASP A 634 -10.87 26.11 -5.53
N GLY A 635 -11.96 25.61 -4.95
CA GLY A 635 -12.74 26.34 -3.94
C GLY A 635 -11.99 26.63 -2.63
N ASP A 636 -10.95 25.86 -2.29
CA ASP A 636 -10.18 26.02 -1.04
C ASP A 636 -9.05 27.05 -1.18
N GLY A 637 -8.54 27.29 -2.40
CA GLY A 637 -7.46 28.25 -2.63
C GLY A 637 -6.59 27.94 -3.84
N LEU A 638 -5.37 28.50 -3.82
CA LEU A 638 -4.29 28.12 -4.73
C LEU A 638 -3.57 26.90 -4.15
N HIS A 639 -3.54 25.81 -4.89
CA HIS A 639 -2.91 24.56 -4.50
C HIS A 639 -1.50 24.46 -5.10
N ILE A 640 -0.57 23.99 -4.29
CA ILE A 640 0.73 23.48 -4.72
C ILE A 640 0.78 22.03 -4.25
N THR A 641 0.54 21.12 -5.20
CA THR A 641 0.42 19.69 -4.94
C THR A 641 1.64 18.96 -5.49
N LYS A 642 2.29 18.17 -4.64
CA LYS A 642 3.35 17.22 -5.03
C LYS A 642 2.77 15.81 -5.09
N ILE A 643 3.15 15.07 -6.12
CA ILE A 643 2.89 13.63 -6.20
C ILE A 643 3.99 12.92 -5.41
N ASP A 644 3.63 12.39 -4.25
CA ASP A 644 4.59 11.69 -3.39
C ASP A 644 5.05 10.40 -4.07
N GLY A 645 6.35 10.11 -4.00
CA GLY A 645 6.95 8.95 -4.69
C GLY A 645 7.06 9.09 -6.21
N TYR A 646 6.86 10.28 -6.79
CA TYR A 646 6.94 10.50 -8.24
C TYR A 646 8.28 10.06 -8.87
N ALA A 647 9.39 10.18 -8.14
CA ALA A 647 10.68 9.65 -8.59
C ALA A 647 10.67 8.13 -8.87
N LEU A 648 9.83 7.36 -8.16
CA LEU A 648 9.63 5.92 -8.41
C LEU A 648 8.76 5.64 -9.64
N ILE A 649 7.92 6.61 -10.03
CA ILE A 649 7.12 6.55 -11.27
C ILE A 649 8.02 6.85 -12.49
N LYS A 650 8.93 7.83 -12.36
CA LYS A 650 9.86 8.25 -13.43
C LYS A 650 11.09 7.36 -13.57
N GLY A 651 11.56 6.75 -12.48
CA GLY A 651 12.86 6.07 -12.41
C GLY A 651 12.92 4.70 -13.09
N ASN A 652 13.99 4.45 -13.85
CA ASN A 652 14.35 3.14 -14.42
C ASN A 652 14.98 2.20 -13.37
N THR A 653 14.41 2.11 -12.17
CA THR A 653 14.99 1.26 -11.13
C THR A 653 14.54 -0.17 -11.36
N THR A 654 15.29 -0.87 -12.21
CA THR A 654 15.20 -2.32 -12.34
C THR A 654 15.76 -2.93 -11.06
N ILE A 655 14.93 -2.99 -10.01
CA ILE A 655 15.20 -3.94 -8.94
C ILE A 655 14.98 -5.29 -9.63
N GLY A 656 16.10 -6.00 -9.86
CA GLY A 656 16.06 -7.34 -10.45
C GLY A 656 15.01 -8.15 -9.70
N SER A 657 14.36 -9.09 -10.39
CA SER A 657 13.36 -9.97 -9.77
C SER A 657 14.00 -10.76 -8.63
N GLU A 658 14.10 -10.16 -7.44
CA GLU A 658 14.65 -10.80 -6.28
C GLU A 658 13.61 -11.81 -5.82
N LYS A 659 14.05 -13.06 -5.68
CA LYS A 659 13.22 -14.10 -5.05
C LYS A 659 12.82 -13.59 -3.67
N ILE A 660 11.59 -13.93 -3.27
CA ILE A 660 11.08 -13.54 -1.96
C ILE A 660 11.94 -14.18 -0.87
N ASP A 661 12.64 -13.35 -0.11
CA ASP A 661 13.44 -13.75 1.02
C ASP A 661 12.66 -13.49 2.32
N ASN A 662 12.01 -14.52 2.85
CA ASN A 662 11.24 -14.41 4.09
C ASN A 662 12.12 -14.02 5.28
N ILE A 663 13.38 -14.46 5.28
CA ILE A 663 14.33 -14.20 6.37
C ILE A 663 14.63 -12.71 6.41
N GLU A 664 14.97 -12.15 5.25
CA GLU A 664 15.27 -10.72 5.12
C GLU A 664 14.05 -9.86 5.44
N GLN A 665 12.87 -10.21 4.93
CA GLN A 665 11.65 -9.46 5.22
C GLN A 665 11.30 -9.50 6.72
N SER A 666 11.43 -10.65 7.38
CA SER A 666 11.25 -10.74 8.83
C SER A 666 12.23 -9.85 9.59
N LYS A 667 13.50 -9.89 9.21
CA LYS A 667 14.54 -9.07 9.84
C LYS A 667 14.22 -7.58 9.75
N ILE A 668 13.84 -7.09 8.57
CA ILE A 668 13.45 -5.68 8.35
C ILE A 668 12.28 -5.30 9.24
N LEU A 669 11.21 -6.10 9.23
CA LEU A 669 9.99 -5.83 10.00
C LEU A 669 10.25 -5.86 11.51
N LYS A 670 11.10 -6.76 12.00
CA LYS A 670 11.45 -6.85 13.42
C LYS A 670 12.34 -5.70 13.88
N ILE A 671 13.20 -5.18 13.00
CA ILE A 671 13.93 -3.93 13.29
C ILE A 671 12.98 -2.74 13.34
N ILE A 672 12.01 -2.64 12.43
CA ILE A 672 10.95 -1.62 12.51
C ILE A 672 10.17 -1.74 13.83
N GLU A 673 9.78 -2.96 14.23
CA GLU A 673 9.12 -3.23 15.51
C GLU A 673 9.95 -2.76 16.71
N SER A 674 11.24 -3.10 16.73
CA SER A 674 12.14 -2.69 17.81
C SER A 674 12.40 -1.19 17.83
N LEU A 675 12.44 -0.52 16.67
CA LEU A 675 12.50 0.94 16.61
C LEU A 675 11.25 1.57 17.25
N TYR A 676 10.05 1.03 16.98
CA TYR A 676 8.82 1.54 17.60
C TYR A 676 8.80 1.42 19.13
N ASN A 677 9.41 0.37 19.66
CA ASN A 677 9.50 0.13 21.10
C ASN A 677 10.55 1.02 21.79
N SER A 678 11.35 1.76 21.03
CA SER A 678 12.35 2.70 21.52
C SER A 678 11.86 4.16 21.43
N SER A 679 12.04 4.92 22.51
CA SER A 679 11.70 6.35 22.55
C SER A 679 12.45 7.16 21.50
N GLU A 680 13.74 6.86 21.31
CA GLU A 680 14.64 7.49 20.36
C GLU A 680 14.65 6.77 19.01
N GLY A 681 14.47 5.45 18.98
CA GLY A 681 14.47 4.67 17.74
C GLY A 681 13.28 4.98 16.82
N LYS A 682 12.09 5.24 17.38
CA LYS A 682 10.87 5.46 16.58
C LYS A 682 10.97 6.63 15.59
N ILE A 683 11.83 7.62 15.87
CA ILE A 683 12.03 8.78 15.00
C ILE A 683 12.71 8.41 13.67
N LEU A 684 13.38 7.25 13.61
CA LEU A 684 14.07 6.76 12.41
C LEU A 684 13.13 6.06 11.42
N VAL A 685 12.01 5.49 11.89
CA VAL A 685 11.09 4.71 11.05
C VAL A 685 10.65 5.47 9.79
N PRO A 686 10.25 6.76 9.87
CA PRO A 686 9.87 7.50 8.67
C PRO A 686 11.02 7.65 7.65
N TYR A 687 12.25 7.90 8.10
CA TYR A 687 13.43 8.00 7.22
C TYR A 687 13.79 6.65 6.60
N LEU A 688 13.62 5.56 7.36
CA LEU A 688 13.91 4.21 6.91
C LEU A 688 12.99 3.82 5.74
N ILE A 689 11.69 4.01 5.88
CA ILE A 689 10.72 3.71 4.81
C ILE A 689 10.98 4.59 3.58
N ASN A 690 11.29 5.87 3.77
CA ASN A 690 11.54 6.78 2.66
C ASN A 690 12.83 6.49 1.90
N SER A 691 13.83 5.92 2.58
CA SER A 691 15.09 5.53 1.93
C SER A 691 14.90 4.49 0.83
N MET A 692 13.74 3.82 0.77
CA MET A 692 13.33 3.01 -0.39
C MET A 692 13.23 3.79 -1.70
N MET A 693 12.99 5.10 -1.63
CA MET A 693 12.87 5.98 -2.80
C MET A 693 14.23 6.49 -3.32
N SER A 694 15.31 6.27 -2.57
CA SER A 694 16.62 6.84 -2.88
C SER A 694 17.29 6.03 -4.00
N THR A 695 17.19 6.51 -5.24
CA THR A 695 17.78 5.83 -6.43
C THR A 695 19.26 6.15 -6.64
N SER A 696 19.80 7.18 -5.99
CA SER A 696 21.22 7.55 -6.02
C SER A 696 21.52 8.43 -4.82
N SER A 697 22.52 8.05 -4.01
CA SER A 697 23.04 8.91 -2.95
C SER A 697 23.99 9.94 -3.58
N ASP A 698 23.43 10.99 -4.18
CA ASP A 698 24.26 12.13 -4.55
C ASP A 698 24.63 12.89 -3.28
N ASN A 699 25.88 12.69 -2.86
CA ASN A 699 26.58 13.51 -1.87
C ASN A 699 26.91 14.89 -2.50
N GLY A 700 25.90 15.61 -2.97
CA GLY A 700 26.09 16.96 -3.47
C GLY A 700 26.46 17.90 -2.33
N GLU A 701 27.68 18.46 -2.38
CA GLU A 701 28.23 19.45 -1.44
C GLU A 701 27.47 20.80 -1.39
N ASN A 702 26.34 20.94 -2.09
CA ASN A 702 25.49 22.12 -1.98
C ASN A 702 24.67 22.03 -0.69
N GLU A 703 25.31 22.41 0.42
CA GLU A 703 24.70 22.61 1.74
C GLU A 703 23.63 23.69 1.72
N LEU A 704 22.38 23.32 1.48
CA LEU A 704 21.24 24.13 1.93
C LEU A 704 20.19 23.26 2.64
N ASP A 705 19.85 23.70 3.86
CA ASP A 705 18.60 23.54 4.63
C ASP A 705 18.24 22.23 5.35
N TRP A 706 19.02 21.15 5.26
CA TRP A 706 18.82 20.01 6.17
C TRP A 706 19.40 20.31 7.55
N THR A 707 18.60 20.17 8.61
CA THR A 707 19.12 20.27 9.98
C THR A 707 20.14 19.16 10.22
N GLU A 708 21.12 19.42 11.09
CA GLU A 708 22.13 18.41 11.44
C GLU A 708 21.48 17.12 11.98
N ASN A 709 20.39 17.26 12.75
CA ASN A 709 19.60 16.13 13.23
C ASN A 709 18.99 15.28 12.09
N GLU A 710 18.57 15.91 11.00
CA GLU A 710 18.03 15.18 9.84
C GLU A 710 19.13 14.46 9.07
N LYS A 711 20.27 15.12 8.83
CA LYS A 711 21.45 14.50 8.23
C LYS A 711 21.87 13.26 9.04
N GLN A 712 21.89 13.39 10.36
CA GLN A 712 22.20 12.29 11.28
C GLN A 712 21.18 11.15 11.20
N ARG A 713 19.87 11.43 11.21
CA ARG A 713 18.82 10.41 11.09
C ARG A 713 18.88 9.66 9.75
N ALA A 714 19.10 10.37 8.66
CA ALA A 714 19.23 9.79 7.33
C ALA A 714 20.47 8.88 7.21
N LYS A 715 21.59 9.30 7.80
CA LYS A 715 22.78 8.45 7.92
C LYS A 715 22.56 7.27 8.88
N ALA A 716 21.79 7.45 9.94
CA ALA A 716 21.50 6.39 10.89
C ALA A 716 20.73 5.23 10.24
N VAL A 717 19.74 5.53 9.37
CA VAL A 717 18.92 4.48 8.74
C VAL A 717 19.70 3.61 7.76
N THR A 718 20.73 4.13 7.09
CA THR A 718 21.62 3.31 6.24
C THR A 718 22.51 2.38 7.07
N ASN A 719 22.65 2.66 8.36
CA ASN A 719 23.55 1.96 9.27
C ASN A 719 22.84 1.05 10.28
N LEU A 720 21.53 0.82 10.11
CA LEU A 720 20.74 -0.10 10.95
C LEU A 720 21.03 -1.58 10.70
N GLY A 721 21.84 -1.91 9.68
CA GLY A 721 22.18 -3.29 9.36
C GLY A 721 21.13 -4.04 8.55
N ILE A 722 20.27 -3.33 7.82
CA ILE A 722 19.22 -3.90 6.96
C ILE A 722 19.19 -3.23 5.58
N ASN A 723 18.72 -3.97 4.58
CA ASN A 723 18.42 -3.39 3.27
C ASN A 723 16.91 -3.27 3.08
N ILE A 724 16.38 -2.08 3.35
CA ILE A 724 14.95 -1.78 3.29
C ILE A 724 14.33 -2.00 1.90
N ASN A 725 15.13 -1.93 0.82
CA ASN A 725 14.67 -2.19 -0.56
C ASN A 725 14.20 -3.63 -0.80
N LYS A 726 14.53 -4.55 0.11
CA LYS A 726 14.09 -5.95 0.06
C LYS A 726 12.71 -6.18 0.68
N LEU A 727 12.13 -5.18 1.37
CA LEU A 727 10.79 -5.29 1.93
C LEU A 727 9.73 -5.34 0.82
N ASN A 728 8.90 -6.38 0.83
CA ASN A 728 7.88 -6.64 -0.19
C ASN A 728 8.42 -6.55 -1.63
N SER A 729 9.64 -7.05 -1.86
CA SER A 729 10.27 -7.15 -3.19
C SER A 729 9.49 -8.01 -4.19
N ASN A 730 8.45 -8.72 -3.74
CA ASN A 730 7.50 -9.40 -4.62
C ASN A 730 6.59 -8.44 -5.40
N ILE A 731 6.39 -7.21 -4.92
CA ILE A 731 5.66 -6.16 -5.65
C ILE A 731 6.63 -5.55 -6.68
N LYS A 732 6.29 -5.70 -7.97
CA LYS A 732 7.17 -5.33 -9.09
C LYS A 732 7.15 -3.83 -9.35
N ASN A 733 5.96 -3.24 -9.31
CA ASN A 733 5.81 -1.81 -9.48
C ASN A 733 6.36 -1.09 -8.24
N ASN A 734 7.42 -0.30 -8.43
CA ASN A 734 8.11 0.37 -7.32
C ASN A 734 7.19 1.36 -6.59
N TYR A 735 6.31 2.03 -7.33
CA TYR A 735 5.35 2.98 -6.76
C TYR A 735 4.30 2.26 -5.90
N GLU A 736 3.71 1.18 -6.42
CA GLU A 736 2.79 0.32 -5.66
C GLU A 736 3.45 -0.20 -4.37
N ARG A 737 4.71 -0.65 -4.48
CA ARG A 737 5.48 -1.14 -3.34
C ARG A 737 5.73 -0.04 -2.31
N PHE A 738 6.00 1.20 -2.73
CA PHE A 738 6.14 2.35 -1.85
C PHE A 738 4.83 2.67 -1.10
N LEU A 739 3.69 2.72 -1.79
CA LEU A 739 2.38 2.93 -1.14
C LEU A 739 2.09 1.83 -0.11
N THR A 740 2.40 0.60 -0.48
CA THR A 740 2.19 -0.59 0.35
C THR A 740 3.07 -0.57 1.60
N ASN A 741 4.37 -0.31 1.43
CA ASN A 741 5.32 -0.28 2.54
C ASN A 741 5.08 0.92 3.47
N SER A 742 4.66 2.07 2.93
CA SER A 742 4.22 3.22 3.73
C SER A 742 3.00 2.89 4.59
N SER A 743 2.13 2.00 4.12
CA SER A 743 0.95 1.54 4.88
C SER A 743 1.26 0.56 6.01
N LEU A 744 2.50 0.05 6.09
CA LEU A 744 2.95 -0.78 7.22
C LEU A 744 3.40 0.07 8.42
N VAL A 745 3.49 1.40 8.24
CA VAL A 745 3.90 2.32 9.31
C VAL A 745 2.69 2.65 10.18
N ASP A 746 2.78 2.35 11.47
CA ASP A 746 1.78 2.75 12.46
C ASP A 746 1.93 4.25 12.79
N ASN A 747 1.05 5.06 12.19
CA ASN A 747 0.96 6.50 12.37
C ASN A 747 0.61 6.94 13.80
N THR A 748 0.10 6.05 14.65
CA THR A 748 -0.19 6.35 16.05
C THR A 748 1.08 6.33 16.90
N ARG A 749 2.13 5.66 16.42
CA ARG A 749 3.41 5.51 17.13
C ARG A 749 4.46 6.51 16.66
N THR A 750 4.33 7.02 15.43
CA THR A 750 5.27 7.98 14.84
C THR A 750 4.55 9.08 14.09
N ALA A 751 5.13 10.27 14.08
CA ALA A 751 4.75 11.33 13.14
C ALA A 751 5.29 10.99 11.74
N ALA A 752 4.70 9.98 11.11
CA ALA A 752 5.15 9.45 9.83
C ALA A 752 5.18 10.53 8.75
N PHE A 753 6.22 10.50 7.89
CA PHE A 753 6.35 11.38 6.73
C PHE A 753 5.25 11.15 5.69
N TYR A 754 4.72 9.94 5.62
CA TYR A 754 3.62 9.57 4.76
C TYR A 754 2.62 8.79 5.63
N ASN A 755 1.34 9.07 5.49
CA ASN A 755 0.30 8.52 6.35
C ASN A 755 -0.80 7.82 5.54
N THR A 756 -0.38 6.96 4.63
CA THR A 756 -1.27 6.30 3.66
C THR A 756 -1.64 4.91 4.15
N ASN A 757 -2.85 4.45 3.83
CA ASN A 757 -3.27 3.09 4.13
C ASN A 757 -3.93 2.39 2.93
N ILE A 758 -3.12 2.06 1.91
CA ILE A 758 -3.60 1.33 0.72
C ILE A 758 -4.12 -0.07 1.09
N ILE A 759 -3.60 -0.66 2.17
CA ILE A 759 -4.02 -1.97 2.66
C ILE A 759 -5.48 -1.94 3.11
N ASN A 760 -5.88 -0.94 3.88
CA ASN A 760 -7.25 -0.73 4.32
C ASN A 760 -8.17 -0.35 3.16
N GLU A 761 -7.72 0.48 2.22
CA GLU A 761 -8.54 0.81 1.04
C GLU A 761 -8.75 -0.41 0.13
N ALA A 762 -7.73 -1.24 -0.08
CA ALA A 762 -7.87 -2.52 -0.77
C ALA A 762 -8.77 -3.51 0.01
N ALA A 763 -8.70 -3.50 1.35
CA ALA A 763 -9.62 -4.27 2.20
C ALA A 763 -11.07 -3.77 2.05
N LYS A 764 -11.35 -2.47 2.15
CA LYS A 764 -12.70 -1.89 1.93
C LYS A 764 -13.23 -2.14 0.53
N ALA A 765 -12.37 -2.02 -0.49
CA ALA A 765 -12.72 -2.38 -1.86
C ALA A 765 -13.08 -3.88 -2.02
N THR A 766 -12.81 -4.70 -1.00
CA THR A 766 -13.10 -6.14 -0.93
C THR A 766 -13.99 -6.53 0.26
N GLU A 767 -14.38 -5.53 1.06
CA GLU A 767 -15.25 -5.58 2.21
C GLU A 767 -16.30 -4.49 2.07
N THR A 768 -17.37 -4.81 1.37
CA THR A 768 -18.60 -4.05 1.57
C THR A 768 -19.62 -4.89 2.31
N ARG A 769 -20.19 -4.26 3.33
CA ARG A 769 -21.50 -4.56 3.93
C ARG A 769 -22.66 -4.27 2.94
N SER A 770 -22.38 -4.23 1.64
CA SER A 770 -23.39 -3.99 0.61
C SER A 770 -23.98 -5.34 0.19
N ASP A 771 -25.21 -5.31 -0.30
CA ASP A 771 -25.97 -6.52 -0.62
C ASP A 771 -25.24 -7.47 -1.59
N SER A 772 -24.18 -7.07 -2.31
CA SER A 772 -23.52 -7.91 -3.32
C SER A 772 -22.05 -8.28 -3.06
N LEU A 773 -21.80 -9.47 -2.48
CA LEU A 773 -20.53 -10.21 -2.64
C LEU A 773 -20.14 -10.38 -4.13
N ALA A 774 -21.15 -10.34 -5.00
CA ALA A 774 -21.06 -10.36 -6.44
C ALA A 774 -20.04 -9.40 -7.04
N SER A 775 -19.99 -8.16 -6.54
CA SER A 775 -19.22 -7.05 -7.11
C SER A 775 -17.70 -7.21 -6.98
N GLN A 776 -17.25 -8.21 -6.22
CA GLN A 776 -15.86 -8.31 -5.76
C GLN A 776 -15.28 -9.72 -5.91
N ALA A 777 -16.09 -10.78 -5.91
CA ALA A 777 -15.62 -12.14 -5.74
C ALA A 777 -14.90 -12.82 -6.94
N ASN A 778 -14.87 -12.20 -8.12
CA ASN A 778 -14.20 -12.79 -9.29
C ASN A 778 -12.67 -12.91 -9.12
N TRP A 779 -12.06 -12.13 -8.22
CA TRP A 779 -10.62 -12.25 -7.98
C TRP A 779 -10.26 -13.61 -7.37
N ILE A 780 -11.09 -14.19 -6.48
CA ILE A 780 -10.84 -15.49 -5.86
C ILE A 780 -10.79 -16.58 -6.94
N LEU A 781 -11.68 -16.52 -7.92
CA LEU A 781 -11.71 -17.48 -9.02
C LEU A 781 -10.47 -17.38 -9.91
N ASN A 782 -10.07 -16.16 -10.27
CA ASN A 782 -8.86 -15.93 -11.05
C ASN A 782 -7.61 -16.36 -10.29
N PHE A 783 -7.57 -16.06 -9.00
CA PHE A 783 -6.51 -16.48 -8.09
C PHE A 783 -6.41 -18.01 -8.04
N PHE A 784 -7.50 -18.72 -7.72
CA PHE A 784 -7.49 -20.18 -7.64
C PHE A 784 -7.25 -20.86 -9.00
N SER A 785 -7.65 -20.24 -10.11
CA SER A 785 -7.33 -20.75 -11.45
C SER A 785 -5.82 -20.77 -11.67
N LYS A 786 -5.13 -19.69 -11.34
CA LYS A 786 -3.65 -19.62 -11.42
C LYS A 786 -3.02 -20.65 -10.51
N VAL A 787 -3.41 -20.65 -9.24
CA VAL A 787 -2.99 -21.57 -8.17
C VAL A 787 -3.04 -23.04 -8.57
N PHE A 788 -4.12 -23.48 -9.23
CA PHE A 788 -4.29 -24.88 -9.63
C PHE A 788 -3.78 -25.16 -11.06
N GLY A 789 -3.09 -24.20 -11.69
CA GLY A 789 -2.56 -24.33 -13.05
C GLY A 789 -3.65 -24.49 -14.11
N LYS A 790 -4.81 -23.90 -13.88
CA LYS A 790 -5.97 -23.91 -14.80
C LYS A 790 -5.81 -22.79 -15.82
N ARG A 791 -6.21 -23.05 -17.07
CA ARG A 791 -6.15 -22.04 -18.13
C ARG A 791 -7.03 -20.84 -17.84
N ASP A 792 -8.23 -21.10 -17.31
CA ASP A 792 -9.23 -20.10 -17.02
C ASP A 792 -10.20 -20.59 -15.91
N THR A 793 -11.21 -19.77 -15.63
CA THR A 793 -12.27 -20.09 -14.66
C THR A 793 -13.14 -21.28 -15.09
N ASN A 794 -13.31 -21.55 -16.40
CA ASN A 794 -14.06 -22.73 -16.86
C ASN A 794 -13.36 -24.01 -16.42
N ASP A 795 -12.06 -24.08 -16.65
CA ASP A 795 -11.23 -25.24 -16.32
C ASP A 795 -11.18 -25.49 -14.79
N LEU A 796 -11.22 -24.41 -14.00
CA LEU A 796 -11.39 -24.50 -12.55
C LEU A 796 -12.76 -25.07 -12.16
N LEU A 797 -13.84 -24.52 -12.69
CA LEU A 797 -15.20 -24.98 -12.38
C LEU A 797 -15.43 -26.45 -12.78
N LEU A 798 -14.92 -26.86 -13.94
CA LEU A 798 -14.94 -28.25 -14.39
C LEU A 798 -14.23 -29.19 -13.42
N SER A 799 -13.15 -28.73 -12.78
CA SER A 799 -12.37 -29.54 -11.85
C SER A 799 -13.02 -29.73 -10.47
N ILE A 800 -13.93 -28.83 -10.10
CA ILE A 800 -14.63 -28.83 -8.81
C ILE A 800 -15.93 -29.65 -8.86
N MET A 801 -16.57 -29.76 -10.03
CA MET A 801 -17.89 -30.39 -10.14
C MET A 801 -17.83 -31.91 -10.32
N SER A 802 -18.74 -32.63 -9.65
CA SER A 802 -18.68 -34.09 -9.45
C SER A 802 -18.97 -34.93 -10.71
N ASN A 803 -19.49 -34.33 -11.79
CA ASN A 803 -19.90 -35.05 -13.00
C ASN A 803 -19.06 -34.65 -14.22
N LYS A 804 -17.93 -35.34 -14.40
CA LYS A 804 -17.08 -35.27 -15.61
C LYS A 804 -17.74 -35.89 -16.87
N LYS A 805 -18.93 -36.49 -16.76
CA LYS A 805 -19.53 -37.35 -17.81
C LYS A 805 -20.63 -36.73 -18.67
N ASN A 806 -21.09 -35.50 -18.41
CA ASN A 806 -22.03 -34.82 -19.32
C ASN A 806 -21.25 -33.93 -20.30
N SER A 807 -21.12 -34.46 -21.51
CA SER A 807 -20.33 -34.03 -22.67
C SER A 807 -20.78 -32.74 -23.36
N SER A 808 -21.44 -31.81 -22.67
CA SER A 808 -21.71 -30.47 -23.21
C SER A 808 -21.29 -29.43 -22.19
N GLY A 809 -20.04 -28.96 -22.28
CA GLY A 809 -19.52 -27.84 -21.48
C GLY A 809 -20.32 -26.54 -21.59
N GLU A 810 -21.38 -26.50 -22.40
CA GLU A 810 -22.29 -25.39 -22.66
C GLU A 810 -22.89 -24.76 -21.39
N ASN A 811 -23.26 -25.56 -20.38
CA ASN A 811 -23.83 -25.03 -19.14
C ASN A 811 -22.79 -24.33 -18.26
N LEU A 812 -21.54 -24.80 -18.28
CA LEU A 812 -20.43 -24.20 -17.54
C LEU A 812 -19.90 -22.97 -18.25
N ASP A 813 -19.84 -23.02 -19.58
CA ASP A 813 -19.57 -21.88 -20.44
C ASP A 813 -20.57 -20.75 -20.19
N LEU A 814 -21.87 -21.05 -20.01
CA LEU A 814 -22.86 -20.04 -19.63
C LEU A 814 -22.56 -19.40 -18.26
N ILE A 815 -22.25 -20.19 -17.23
CA ILE A 815 -21.92 -19.69 -15.88
C ILE A 815 -20.65 -18.84 -15.90
N THR A 816 -19.61 -19.27 -16.61
CA THR A 816 -18.36 -18.51 -16.73
C THR A 816 -18.54 -17.26 -17.56
N LYS A 817 -19.36 -17.30 -18.62
CA LYS A 817 -19.76 -16.09 -19.34
C LYS A 817 -20.49 -15.10 -18.44
N ILE A 818 -21.36 -15.57 -17.54
CA ILE A 818 -22.03 -14.72 -16.54
C ILE A 818 -21.02 -14.10 -15.58
N LEU A 819 -20.13 -14.90 -14.99
CA LEU A 819 -19.09 -14.42 -14.05
C LEU A 819 -18.11 -13.46 -14.72
N SER A 820 -17.69 -13.77 -15.95
CA SER A 820 -16.84 -12.92 -16.78
C SER A 820 -17.56 -11.62 -17.13
N HIS A 821 -18.84 -11.68 -17.52
CA HIS A 821 -19.62 -10.50 -17.86
C HIS A 821 -19.86 -9.61 -16.65
N GLN A 822 -20.16 -10.19 -15.49
CA GLN A 822 -20.31 -9.48 -14.23
C GLN A 822 -19.00 -8.77 -13.82
N SER A 823 -17.88 -9.49 -13.88
CA SER A 823 -16.56 -8.90 -13.63
C SER A 823 -16.19 -7.80 -14.62
N LYS A 824 -16.58 -7.95 -15.89
CA LYS A 824 -16.43 -6.89 -16.90
C LYS A 824 -17.31 -5.69 -16.56
N ARG A 825 -18.57 -5.90 -16.14
CA ARG A 825 -19.50 -4.84 -15.75
C ARG A 825 -19.00 -4.03 -14.55
N GLU A 826 -18.38 -4.67 -13.56
CA GLU A 826 -17.79 -3.96 -12.41
C GLU A 826 -16.62 -3.06 -12.82
N LYS A 827 -15.69 -3.61 -13.61
CA LYS A 827 -14.57 -2.83 -14.15
C LYS A 827 -15.07 -1.66 -14.99
N VAL A 828 -16.08 -1.92 -15.83
CA VAL A 828 -16.75 -0.89 -16.65
C VAL A 828 -17.52 0.09 -15.77
N TYR A 829 -18.13 -0.32 -14.65
CA TYR A 829 -18.95 0.57 -13.82
C TYR A 829 -18.12 1.68 -13.16
N GLY A 830 -16.98 1.36 -12.53
CA GLY A 830 -16.09 2.38 -11.95
C GLY A 830 -15.54 3.33 -13.03
N ILE A 831 -15.10 2.77 -14.14
CA ILE A 831 -14.63 3.50 -15.34
C ILE A 831 -15.72 4.42 -15.92
N THR A 832 -16.94 3.90 -16.08
CA THR A 832 -18.08 4.65 -16.64
C THR A 832 -18.55 5.71 -15.65
N THR A 833 -18.50 5.44 -14.35
CA THR A 833 -18.82 6.43 -13.31
C THR A 833 -17.83 7.58 -13.34
N MET A 834 -16.53 7.32 -13.52
CA MET A 834 -15.53 8.37 -13.66
C MET A 834 -15.80 9.24 -14.90
N LEU A 835 -16.10 8.62 -16.05
CA LEU A 835 -16.45 9.35 -17.27
C LEU A 835 -17.74 10.16 -17.11
N ALA A 836 -18.79 9.58 -16.53
CA ALA A 836 -20.05 10.27 -16.29
C ALA A 836 -19.86 11.46 -15.36
N LYS A 837 -19.17 11.28 -14.22
CA LYS A 837 -18.83 12.37 -13.30
C LYS A 837 -17.96 13.44 -13.95
N ASN A 838 -17.01 13.04 -14.82
CA ASN A 838 -16.22 14.00 -15.59
C ASN A 838 -17.12 14.83 -16.50
N GLN A 839 -18.05 14.22 -17.23
CA GLN A 839 -18.98 14.96 -18.09
C GLN A 839 -19.95 15.84 -17.31
N GLU A 840 -20.45 15.38 -16.15
CA GLU A 840 -21.24 16.20 -15.22
C GLU A 840 -20.44 17.43 -14.75
N TRP A 841 -19.16 17.23 -14.39
CA TRP A 841 -18.27 18.31 -14.01
C TRP A 841 -18.00 19.29 -15.16
N ILE A 842 -17.67 18.80 -16.36
CA ILE A 842 -17.49 19.64 -17.56
C ILE A 842 -18.76 20.43 -17.88
N GLN A 843 -19.94 19.80 -17.77
CA GLN A 843 -21.22 20.49 -17.97
C GLN A 843 -21.44 21.56 -16.90
N SER A 844 -21.11 21.27 -15.63
CA SER A 844 -21.23 22.24 -14.55
C SER A 844 -20.37 23.50 -14.79
N ILE A 845 -19.17 23.36 -15.36
CA ILE A 845 -18.31 24.49 -15.73
C ILE A 845 -18.95 25.32 -16.86
N LYS A 846 -19.48 24.66 -17.90
CA LYS A 846 -20.17 25.33 -19.02
C LYS A 846 -21.42 26.07 -18.56
N ASP A 847 -22.24 25.44 -17.72
CA ASP A 847 -23.45 26.04 -17.18
C ASP A 847 -23.12 27.25 -16.29
N ASN A 848 -22.09 27.12 -15.45
CA ASN A 848 -21.59 28.24 -14.68
C ASN A 848 -21.11 29.39 -15.57
N TYR A 849 -20.31 29.11 -16.61
CA TYR A 849 -19.87 30.12 -17.57
C TYR A 849 -21.05 30.85 -18.21
N ASN A 850 -22.03 30.10 -18.71
CA ASN A 850 -23.22 30.64 -19.37
C ASN A 850 -24.09 31.48 -18.43
N ASN A 851 -24.15 31.11 -17.15
CA ASN A 851 -24.91 31.83 -16.14
C ASN A 851 -24.20 33.12 -15.71
N GLN A 852 -22.92 33.04 -15.35
CA GLN A 852 -22.17 34.20 -14.85
C GLN A 852 -21.82 35.19 -15.95
N SER A 853 -21.63 34.74 -17.20
CA SER A 853 -21.33 35.63 -18.34
C SER A 853 -22.46 36.62 -18.68
N LYS A 854 -23.65 36.45 -18.09
CA LYS A 854 -24.77 37.39 -18.21
C LYS A 854 -24.68 38.54 -17.21
N ASP A 855 -23.92 38.37 -16.14
CA ASP A 855 -23.70 39.40 -15.13
C ASP A 855 -22.64 40.40 -15.62
N VAL A 856 -23.04 41.64 -15.87
CA VAL A 856 -22.17 42.72 -16.35
C VAL A 856 -21.16 43.18 -15.29
N THR A 857 -21.34 42.79 -14.02
CA THR A 857 -20.43 43.14 -12.92
C THR A 857 -19.25 42.18 -12.82
N ILE A 858 -19.31 41.02 -13.48
CA ILE A 858 -18.25 40.02 -13.50
C ILE A 858 -17.49 40.14 -14.83
N ASP A 859 -16.17 40.37 -14.75
CA ASP A 859 -15.35 40.33 -15.96
C ASP A 859 -15.30 38.89 -16.48
N LYS A 860 -15.86 38.70 -17.69
CA LYS A 860 -15.95 37.39 -18.35
C LYS A 860 -14.62 36.66 -18.38
N LYS A 861 -13.49 37.38 -18.39
CA LYS A 861 -12.15 36.79 -18.47
C LYS A 861 -11.75 35.97 -17.23
N PHE A 862 -12.45 36.14 -16.11
CA PHE A 862 -12.23 35.42 -14.87
C PHE A 862 -13.25 34.32 -14.61
N ILE A 863 -14.18 34.09 -15.54
CA ILE A 863 -15.18 33.04 -15.37
C ILE A 863 -14.60 31.72 -15.92
N PRO A 864 -14.48 30.68 -15.08
CA PRO A 864 -14.18 29.31 -15.51
C PRO A 864 -14.97 28.85 -16.72
N ASN A 865 -14.30 28.46 -17.82
CA ASN A 865 -14.97 27.91 -19.01
C ASN A 865 -14.30 26.67 -19.62
N TYR A 866 -13.14 26.28 -19.11
CA TYR A 866 -12.39 25.11 -19.55
C TYR A 866 -12.42 24.03 -18.47
N GLY A 867 -12.36 22.75 -18.85
CA GLY A 867 -12.15 21.64 -17.92
C GLY A 867 -11.46 20.49 -18.65
N ILE A 868 -10.82 19.60 -17.90
CA ILE A 868 -10.12 18.44 -18.49
C ILE A 868 -11.16 17.42 -18.93
N ASP A 869 -11.56 17.49 -20.20
CA ASP A 869 -12.48 16.54 -20.81
C ASP A 869 -11.74 15.24 -21.13
N LEU A 870 -12.09 14.17 -20.44
CA LEU A 870 -11.47 12.86 -20.63
C LEU A 870 -11.76 12.25 -22.01
N ASN A 871 -12.82 12.71 -22.69
CA ASN A 871 -13.14 12.29 -24.05
C ASN A 871 -12.37 13.08 -25.12
N SER A 872 -11.67 14.15 -24.74
CA SER A 872 -10.83 14.90 -25.68
C SER A 872 -9.68 14.02 -26.18
N LYS A 873 -9.34 14.16 -27.46
CA LYS A 873 -8.28 13.38 -28.10
C LYS A 873 -6.95 14.12 -28.05
N THR A 874 -5.91 13.40 -27.64
CA THR A 874 -4.51 13.80 -27.68
C THR A 874 -3.73 12.65 -28.29
N ASN A 875 -3.02 12.87 -29.41
CA ASN A 875 -2.28 11.83 -30.13
C ASN A 875 -3.16 10.61 -30.52
N GLU A 876 -4.29 10.87 -31.20
CA GLU A 876 -5.27 9.89 -31.71
C GLU A 876 -6.06 9.08 -30.66
N LYS A 877 -5.59 9.03 -29.41
CA LYS A 877 -6.29 8.44 -28.26
C LYS A 877 -7.00 9.52 -27.46
N THR A 878 -8.07 9.14 -26.77
CA THR A 878 -8.68 9.98 -25.74
C THR A 878 -7.77 10.05 -24.52
N LYS A 879 -7.82 11.15 -23.76
CA LYS A 879 -7.14 11.26 -22.46
C LYS A 879 -7.54 10.12 -21.51
N PHE A 880 -8.79 9.66 -21.62
CA PHE A 880 -9.27 8.50 -20.89
C PHE A 880 -8.54 7.21 -21.25
N GLU A 881 -8.39 6.92 -22.55
CA GLU A 881 -7.64 5.75 -23.03
C GLU A 881 -6.17 5.81 -22.58
N MET A 882 -5.55 6.99 -22.61
CA MET A 882 -4.19 7.20 -22.12
C MET A 882 -4.06 6.89 -20.62
N LEU A 883 -5.06 7.26 -19.81
CA LEU A 883 -5.12 6.90 -18.39
C LEU A 883 -5.30 5.40 -18.16
N LEU A 884 -6.15 4.75 -18.94
CA LEU A 884 -6.38 3.31 -18.82
C LEU A 884 -5.13 2.50 -19.22
N ASP A 885 -4.48 2.90 -20.30
CA ASP A 885 -3.28 2.26 -20.86
C ASP A 885 -1.99 2.64 -20.10
N SER A 886 -2.07 3.56 -19.13
CA SER A 886 -0.91 4.04 -18.39
C SER A 886 -0.18 2.91 -17.66
N GLU A 887 1.10 2.72 -18.01
CA GLU A 887 2.01 1.75 -17.40
C GLU A 887 2.34 2.07 -15.93
N ILE A 888 2.08 3.31 -15.49
CA ILE A 888 2.26 3.75 -14.10
C ILE A 888 1.46 2.86 -13.15
N PHE A 889 0.24 2.53 -13.54
CA PHE A 889 -0.69 1.74 -12.74
C PHE A 889 -0.69 0.25 -13.12
N ASN A 890 0.32 -0.20 -13.87
CA ASN A 890 0.48 -1.61 -14.20
C ASN A 890 1.27 -2.31 -13.08
N PRO A 891 0.66 -3.20 -12.29
CA PRO A 891 1.35 -3.89 -11.19
C PRO A 891 2.44 -4.85 -11.69
N ASN A 892 2.43 -5.21 -12.97
CA ASN A 892 3.42 -6.11 -13.57
C ASN A 892 4.62 -5.40 -14.19
N ASN A 893 4.60 -4.07 -14.25
CA ASN A 893 5.65 -3.30 -14.89
C ASN A 893 6.55 -2.62 -13.84
N ASN A 894 7.83 -2.48 -14.13
CA ASN A 894 8.80 -1.78 -13.28
C ASN A 894 8.90 -0.28 -13.65
N THR A 895 7.82 0.26 -14.24
CA THR A 895 7.61 1.63 -14.75
C THR A 895 8.72 2.19 -15.66
N LYS A 896 8.41 2.25 -16.96
CA LYS A 896 8.94 3.26 -17.89
C LYS A 896 7.85 4.31 -18.10
N ILE A 897 8.18 5.60 -18.00
CA ILE A 897 7.50 6.61 -18.82
C ILE A 897 8.18 6.49 -20.18
N GLN A 898 7.50 5.93 -21.18
CA GLN A 898 8.03 5.94 -22.55
C GLN A 898 8.00 7.39 -23.07
N ASP A 899 9.16 7.98 -23.28
CA ASP A 899 9.29 8.95 -24.38
C ASP A 899 8.88 8.22 -25.67
N SER A 900 7.92 8.80 -26.37
CA SER A 900 7.21 8.22 -27.49
C SER A 900 8.13 7.79 -28.63
N SER A 901 8.53 6.52 -28.66
CA SER A 901 8.80 5.77 -29.88
C SER A 901 8.84 4.28 -29.54
N GLU A 902 8.11 3.49 -30.33
CA GLU A 902 8.03 2.01 -30.30
C GLU A 902 7.13 1.37 -29.21
N MET A 903 5.86 1.19 -29.60
CA MET A 903 4.87 0.34 -28.93
C MET A 903 5.14 -1.15 -29.26
N SER A 904 5.15 -1.98 -28.22
CA SER A 904 5.42 -3.42 -28.29
C SER A 904 4.20 -4.27 -28.71
N ILE A 905 4.50 -5.42 -29.31
CA ILE A 905 3.54 -6.43 -29.81
C ILE A 905 3.00 -7.32 -28.67
N SER A 906 1.67 -7.39 -28.59
CA SER A 906 0.77 -8.49 -28.16
C SER A 906 0.99 -9.21 -26.81
N ARG A 907 0.06 -8.95 -25.87
CA ARG A 907 -0.45 -9.94 -24.89
C ARG A 907 -1.97 -10.08 -25.04
N GLY A 908 -2.45 -11.32 -24.88
CA GLY A 908 -3.79 -11.81 -25.22
C GLY A 908 -4.97 -11.32 -24.38
N ASP A 909 -4.99 -10.05 -24.00
CA ASP A 909 -6.13 -9.35 -23.39
C ASP A 909 -6.38 -8.00 -24.09
N THR A 910 -6.12 -7.95 -25.41
CA THR A 910 -6.34 -6.76 -26.23
C THR A 910 -7.79 -6.69 -26.71
N PHE A 911 -8.50 -5.66 -26.25
CA PHE A 911 -9.73 -5.19 -26.88
C PHE A 911 -9.40 -4.71 -28.31
N ARG A 912 -9.84 -5.47 -29.32
CA ARG A 912 -10.04 -4.93 -30.67
C ARG A 912 -11.49 -4.47 -30.73
N SER A 913 -11.70 -3.15 -30.66
CA SER A 913 -12.95 -2.54 -31.10
C SER A 913 -13.09 -2.82 -32.59
N THR A 914 -13.89 -3.82 -32.97
CA THR A 914 -14.36 -3.95 -34.35
C THR A 914 -15.45 -2.90 -34.55
N ARG A 915 -15.05 -1.81 -35.20
CA ARG A 915 -15.93 -0.85 -35.87
C ARG A 915 -16.66 -1.61 -36.97
N GLU A 916 -17.90 -2.03 -36.73
CA GLU A 916 -18.82 -2.39 -37.82
C GLU A 916 -19.28 -1.07 -38.46
N GLU A 917 -18.74 -0.79 -39.64
CA GLU A 917 -19.29 0.16 -40.59
C GLU A 917 -20.71 -0.30 -40.94
N ARG A 918 -21.71 0.53 -40.59
CA ARG A 918 -23.01 0.49 -41.23
C ARG A 918 -22.91 1.25 -42.54
N GLU A 919 -22.84 0.53 -43.64
CA GLU A 919 -23.44 0.98 -44.90
C GLU A 919 -24.81 0.29 -45.02
N GLU A 920 -25.83 1.12 -45.28
CA GLU A 920 -27.25 0.85 -45.59
C GLU A 920 -27.97 -0.38 -45.02
#